data_AF-A0A5N5ZSM9-F1
#
_entry.id   AF-A0A5N5ZSM9-F1
#
_cell.length_a   1.000
_cell.length_b   1.000
_cell.length_c   1.000
_cell.angle_alpha   90.00
_cell.angle_beta   90.00
_cell.angle_gamma   90.00
#
_symmetry.space_group_name_H-M   'P 1'
#
loop_
_entity.id
_entity.type
_entity.pdbx_description
1 polymer ?
#
loop_
_entity_poly.entity_id
_entity_poly.type
_entity_poly.pdbx_seq_one_letter_code
_entity_poly.pdbx_strand_id
1 'polypeptide(L)'
;MSAAERQTRVRLPAAFLARAAAGAPPGSPLAALALDHAGALPAGPERDGLLAALLAGPCATSAPDWLLTEAAASEAPPVLLAALGHPDCPEGRAAAVAARSADDRLGALAPAGAPAALRAAVAAELRRRVPEPVPVTPEAAERPNAAQLALRHPELAPEVFAAAVPLLPGPPAQLAEGQELNAWMAAHGAALTTWRALWREVLTTHPGRIAELWELLVDEQARVVVSELLLGTLPHAVPAPLLVQLAEADLARFAGAALTSRICRLRVDGHQPEETAALVAEELAALPESDRRLPLAYLGAFGATPERGLATATDWIARALAERWRPLLTPDPSGPHAPTDPHAPTEPAPGAEPEPAPEPAPAPAWRTPPATRAALRDRFARAALTALDLWRPRPGFPVTQPQQLLWLAELATLLPVHRRELRTRAAELLADAERGHAHRRRRRGAYPAAEDPAFDRALTTVRRALGLGWRGIPANPPLVELSCQPPRTLERMAGPGARDATLERLLLAHAVRGYPSGPDVETLLARHTAPTAALFRLTTQLPALLGEHPGAARAWTEAVTASAHRDAPTLRALPAHLALSAPPAPGDDGRPTVLTLVVESFAQRPDAWRHFATAPLRGHTLGEAVDRAVARATP
;
A
#
# COMPACT_ATOMS: atom_id res chain seq x y z
N MET A 1 52.81 36.80 45.23
CA MET A 1 52.37 35.67 44.38
C MET A 1 50.92 35.89 43.97
N SER A 2 50.75 36.27 42.71
CA SER A 2 49.49 36.74 42.12
C SER A 2 48.67 35.57 41.59
N ALA A 3 47.34 35.72 41.54
CA ALA A 3 46.42 34.78 40.90
C ALA A 3 46.80 34.44 39.44
N ALA A 4 47.62 35.28 38.78
CA ALA A 4 48.14 35.05 37.44
C ALA A 4 49.27 33.98 37.36
N GLU A 5 49.98 33.69 38.46
CA GLU A 5 51.07 32.68 38.44
C GLU A 5 50.58 31.23 38.55
N ARG A 6 49.26 31.00 38.71
CA ARG A 6 48.66 29.65 38.67
C ARG A 6 48.29 29.18 37.26
N GLN A 7 48.44 30.02 36.23
CA GLN A 7 47.86 29.78 34.89
C GLN A 7 48.79 29.08 33.87
N THR A 8 50.03 28.74 34.22
CA THR A 8 50.97 28.04 33.30
C THR A 8 51.42 26.67 33.84
N ARG A 9 50.49 25.91 34.42
CA ARG A 9 50.66 24.45 34.54
C ARG A 9 50.13 23.81 33.27
N VAL A 10 51.00 23.10 32.54
CA VAL A 10 50.66 22.24 31.40
C VAL A 10 49.40 21.44 31.75
N ARG A 11 48.25 21.86 31.23
CA ARG A 11 46.99 21.15 31.40
C ARG A 11 47.06 19.93 30.49
N LEU A 12 47.32 18.76 31.08
CA LEU A 12 47.23 17.49 30.36
C LEU A 12 45.84 17.41 29.70
N PRO A 13 45.73 16.97 28.43
CA PRO A 13 44.43 16.89 27.76
C PRO A 13 43.42 16.06 28.56
N ALA A 14 42.16 16.49 28.59
CA ALA A 14 41.10 15.80 29.35
C ALA A 14 40.96 14.32 28.94
N ALA A 15 41.08 14.00 27.65
CA ALA A 15 41.06 12.63 27.14
C ALA A 15 42.26 11.77 27.59
N PHE A 16 43.40 12.39 27.90
CA PHE A 16 44.53 11.70 28.51
C PHE A 16 44.25 11.40 29.98
N LEU A 17 43.77 12.39 30.73
CA LEU A 17 43.40 12.23 32.13
C LEU A 17 42.26 11.22 32.32
N ALA A 18 41.26 11.19 31.44
CA ALA A 18 40.16 10.23 31.51
C ALA A 18 40.66 8.77 31.37
N ARG A 19 41.54 8.50 30.39
CA ARG A 19 42.15 7.18 30.22
C ARG A 19 43.04 6.77 31.39
N ALA A 20 43.83 7.72 31.90
CA ALA A 20 44.73 7.47 33.02
C ALA A 20 43.95 7.25 34.33
N ALA A 21 42.85 8.00 34.55
CA ALA A 21 42.02 7.90 35.74
C ALA A 21 41.19 6.61 35.77
N ALA A 22 40.72 6.09 34.62
CA ALA A 22 39.88 4.89 34.57
C ALA A 22 40.49 3.65 35.24
N GLY A 23 41.83 3.56 35.32
CA GLY A 23 42.54 2.47 36.00
C GLY A 23 43.22 2.86 37.32
N ALA A 24 43.01 4.08 37.81
CA ALA A 24 43.69 4.60 38.99
C ALA A 24 42.99 4.14 40.29
N PRO A 25 43.75 3.75 41.35
CA PRO A 25 43.13 3.40 42.62
C PRO A 25 42.48 4.63 43.30
N PRO A 26 41.42 4.42 44.11
CA PRO A 26 40.79 5.48 44.89
C PRO A 26 41.81 6.23 45.76
N GLY A 27 41.71 7.56 45.82
CA GLY A 27 42.61 8.40 46.63
C GLY A 27 44.02 8.60 46.06
N SER A 28 44.32 8.08 44.85
CA SER A 28 45.62 8.31 44.21
C SER A 28 45.83 9.78 43.81
N PRO A 29 47.09 10.27 43.71
CA PRO A 29 47.38 11.62 43.26
C PRO A 29 46.82 11.93 41.86
N LEU A 30 46.75 10.89 41.00
CA LEU A 30 46.18 10.98 39.66
C LEU A 30 44.66 11.18 39.69
N ALA A 31 43.95 10.48 40.59
CA ALA A 31 42.52 10.69 40.80
C ALA A 31 42.23 12.09 41.35
N ALA A 32 43.02 12.58 42.30
CA ALA A 32 42.90 13.95 42.83
C ALA A 32 43.13 15.02 41.75
N LEU A 33 44.18 14.84 40.92
CA LEU A 33 44.45 15.73 39.79
C LEU A 33 43.31 15.73 38.76
N ALA A 34 42.76 14.56 38.44
CA ALA A 34 41.64 14.42 37.53
C ALA A 34 40.34 15.06 38.07
N LEU A 35 40.07 14.94 39.37
CA LEU A 35 38.96 15.61 40.06
C LEU A 35 39.08 17.13 39.99
N ASP A 36 40.23 17.68 40.38
CA ASP A 36 40.48 19.13 40.30
C ASP A 36 40.34 19.65 38.86
N HIS A 37 40.82 18.87 37.89
CA HIS A 37 40.73 19.24 36.48
C HIS A 37 39.27 19.23 35.97
N ALA A 38 38.48 18.21 36.33
CA ALA A 38 37.06 18.13 35.98
C ALA A 38 36.24 19.29 36.56
N GLY A 39 36.57 19.75 37.77
CA GLY A 39 35.95 20.92 38.41
C GLY A 39 36.28 22.25 37.73
N ALA A 40 37.43 22.35 37.04
CA ALA A 40 37.90 23.56 36.37
C ALA A 40 37.56 23.63 34.87
N LEU A 41 37.02 22.54 34.30
CA LEU A 41 36.60 22.50 32.90
C LEU A 41 35.18 23.07 32.74
N PRO A 42 34.89 23.80 31.65
CA PRO A 42 33.52 24.17 31.31
C PRO A 42 32.70 22.93 30.94
N ALA A 43 31.37 23.04 31.05
CA ALA A 43 30.47 21.99 30.57
C ALA A 43 30.72 21.70 29.07
N GLY A 44 30.75 20.41 28.71
CA GLY A 44 31.06 19.96 27.37
C GLY A 44 31.65 18.55 27.33
N PRO A 45 31.89 18.01 26.13
CA PRO A 45 32.25 16.60 25.92
C PRO A 45 33.55 16.19 26.62
N GLU A 46 34.52 17.11 26.73
CA GLU A 46 35.79 16.85 27.42
C GLU A 46 35.60 16.66 28.93
N ARG A 47 34.73 17.47 29.54
CA ARG A 47 34.38 17.34 30.95
C ARG A 47 33.55 16.09 31.19
N ASP A 48 32.55 15.85 30.36
CA ASP A 48 31.67 14.67 30.42
C ASP A 48 32.45 13.35 30.35
N GLY A 49 33.42 13.25 29.43
CA GLY A 49 34.30 12.09 29.32
C GLY A 49 35.16 11.86 30.57
N LEU A 50 35.61 12.93 31.21
CA LEU A 50 36.39 12.85 32.45
C LEU A 50 35.51 12.48 33.66
N LEU A 51 34.30 13.03 33.74
CA LEU A 51 33.31 12.68 34.78
C LEU A 51 32.93 11.20 34.69
N ALA A 52 32.65 10.68 33.50
CA ALA A 52 32.38 9.26 33.28
C ALA A 52 33.54 8.36 33.74
N ALA A 53 34.77 8.72 33.38
CA ALA A 53 35.95 7.95 33.77
C ALA A 53 36.20 7.94 35.29
N LEU A 54 35.95 9.06 35.96
CA LEU A 54 36.04 9.17 37.42
C LEU A 54 34.99 8.29 38.11
N LEU A 55 33.74 8.35 37.66
CA LEU A 55 32.62 7.56 38.22
C LEU A 55 32.73 6.06 37.93
N ALA A 56 33.39 5.67 36.83
CA ALA A 56 33.63 4.26 36.51
C ALA A 56 34.88 3.67 37.20
N GLY A 57 35.79 4.52 37.69
CA GLY A 57 37.07 4.11 38.27
C GLY A 57 37.23 4.54 39.73
N PRO A 58 38.06 5.57 40.01
CA PRO A 58 38.49 5.91 41.37
C PRO A 58 37.36 6.41 42.26
N CYS A 59 36.26 6.88 41.69
CA CYS A 59 35.06 7.34 42.39
C CYS A 59 33.86 6.40 42.16
N ALA A 60 34.08 5.11 41.87
CA ALA A 60 32.98 4.16 41.65
C ALA A 60 32.24 3.77 42.93
N THR A 61 32.93 3.78 44.07
CA THR A 61 32.37 3.38 45.38
C THR A 61 32.10 4.57 46.30
N SER A 62 32.82 5.68 46.12
CA SER A 62 32.54 6.92 46.83
C SER A 62 32.93 8.13 45.98
N ALA A 63 32.04 9.12 45.92
CA ALA A 63 32.17 10.27 45.06
C ALA A 63 31.78 11.56 45.81
N PRO A 64 32.51 12.68 45.58
CA PRO A 64 32.13 13.95 46.19
C PRO A 64 30.82 14.48 45.56
N ASP A 65 29.97 15.12 46.36
CA ASP A 65 28.62 15.53 45.93
C ASP A 65 28.62 16.50 44.73
N TRP A 66 29.63 17.37 44.62
CA TRP A 66 29.76 18.27 43.47
C TRP A 66 29.97 17.49 42.16
N LEU A 67 30.71 16.37 42.19
CA LEU A 67 30.94 15.54 41.01
C LEU A 67 29.62 14.91 40.55
N LEU A 68 28.86 14.33 41.49
CA LEU A 68 27.56 13.73 41.22
C LEU A 68 26.54 14.77 40.75
N THR A 69 26.57 15.99 41.29
CA THR A 69 25.70 17.09 40.88
C THR A 69 25.99 17.53 39.44
N GLU A 70 27.26 17.73 39.11
CA GLU A 70 27.68 18.16 37.77
C GLU A 70 27.46 17.05 36.74
N ALA A 71 27.77 15.80 37.08
CA ALA A 71 27.52 14.65 36.22
C ALA A 71 26.01 14.40 36.01
N ALA A 72 25.17 14.60 37.03
CA ALA A 72 23.72 14.52 36.87
C ALA A 72 23.16 15.66 36.02
N ALA A 73 23.83 16.82 35.94
CA ALA A 73 23.45 17.95 35.08
C ALA A 73 23.93 17.81 33.63
N SER A 74 24.76 16.82 33.32
CA SER A 74 25.25 16.54 31.97
C SER A 74 24.10 16.20 31.02
N GLU A 75 24.22 16.65 29.77
CA GLU A 75 23.30 16.25 28.69
C GLU A 75 23.65 14.88 28.10
N ALA A 76 24.84 14.33 28.41
CA ALA A 76 25.27 13.02 27.94
C ALA A 76 24.63 11.91 28.79
N PRO A 77 23.72 11.07 28.22
CA PRO A 77 23.01 10.05 28.98
C PRO A 77 23.92 9.08 29.76
N PRO A 78 25.06 8.60 29.22
CA PRO A 78 25.94 7.70 29.96
C PRO A 78 26.50 8.30 31.27
N VAL A 79 26.84 9.60 31.26
CA VAL A 79 27.40 10.31 32.42
C VAL A 79 26.32 10.50 33.48
N LEU A 80 25.15 10.95 33.05
CA LEU A 80 23.99 11.16 33.91
C LEU A 80 23.54 9.84 34.56
N LEU A 81 23.48 8.75 33.80
CA LEU A 81 23.10 7.42 34.31
C LEU A 81 24.13 6.89 35.32
N ALA A 82 25.43 7.08 35.06
CA ALA A 82 26.49 6.70 36.00
C ALA A 82 26.37 7.48 37.33
N ALA A 83 26.10 8.78 37.27
CA ALA A 83 25.91 9.60 38.48
C ALA A 83 24.68 9.17 39.28
N LEU A 84 23.57 8.89 38.61
CA LEU A 84 22.32 8.50 39.26
C LEU A 84 22.32 7.05 39.77
N GLY A 85 23.18 6.19 39.22
CA GLY A 85 23.39 4.83 39.70
C GLY A 85 24.43 4.69 40.81
N HIS A 86 25.15 5.77 41.14
CA HIS A 86 26.21 5.75 42.14
C HIS A 86 25.64 5.59 43.57
N PRO A 87 26.27 4.78 44.46
CA PRO A 87 25.76 4.52 45.81
C PRO A 87 25.60 5.78 46.68
N ASP A 88 26.48 6.77 46.54
CA ASP A 88 26.40 8.06 47.26
C ASP A 88 25.41 9.06 46.62
N CYS A 89 24.66 8.67 45.58
CA CYS A 89 23.70 9.56 44.95
C CYS A 89 22.47 9.78 45.87
N PRO A 90 22.09 11.03 46.19
CA PRO A 90 20.92 11.31 47.01
C PRO A 90 19.62 10.81 46.35
N GLU A 91 18.74 10.19 47.15
CA GLU A 91 17.50 9.55 46.69
C GLU A 91 16.58 10.50 45.87
N GLY A 92 16.55 11.79 46.20
CA GLY A 92 15.73 12.78 45.49
C GLY A 92 16.29 13.26 44.15
N ARG A 93 17.55 12.93 43.80
CA ARG A 93 18.21 13.47 42.61
C ARG A 93 17.62 12.92 41.31
N ALA A 94 17.24 11.64 41.29
CA ALA A 94 16.57 11.01 40.15
C ALA A 94 15.22 11.67 39.83
N ALA A 95 14.41 11.96 40.86
CA ALA A 95 13.14 12.68 40.70
C ALA A 95 13.35 14.12 40.20
N ALA A 96 14.34 14.84 40.74
CA ALA A 96 14.66 16.19 40.28
C ALA A 96 15.14 16.23 38.82
N VAL A 97 15.91 15.22 38.39
CA VAL A 97 16.35 15.07 36.99
C VAL A 97 15.16 14.79 36.07
N ALA A 98 14.27 13.85 36.43
CA ALA A 98 13.08 13.57 35.63
C ALA A 98 12.19 14.83 35.49
N ALA A 99 11.93 15.53 36.61
CA ALA A 99 11.07 16.71 36.63
C ALA A 99 11.57 17.87 35.74
N ARG A 100 12.88 18.09 35.66
CA ARG A 100 13.47 19.17 34.83
C ARG A 100 13.72 18.78 33.37
N SER A 101 13.62 17.50 33.03
CA SER A 101 13.93 17.00 31.68
C SER A 101 12.85 17.40 30.68
N ALA A 102 13.24 17.69 29.45
CA ALA A 102 12.28 17.89 28.36
C ALA A 102 11.55 16.58 28.01
N ASP A 103 10.33 16.69 27.44
CA ASP A 103 9.47 15.54 27.14
C ASP A 103 10.14 14.50 26.23
N ASP A 104 10.89 14.97 25.22
CA ASP A 104 11.62 14.14 24.26
C ASP A 104 12.79 13.37 24.87
N ARG A 105 13.36 13.86 25.98
CA ARG A 105 14.46 13.23 26.69
C ARG A 105 14.01 12.16 27.69
N LEU A 106 12.76 12.16 28.13
CA LEU A 106 12.28 11.22 29.17
C LEU A 106 12.50 9.75 28.79
N GLY A 107 12.27 9.38 27.52
CA GLY A 107 12.50 8.00 27.07
C GLY A 107 13.98 7.60 27.04
N ALA A 108 14.88 8.53 26.67
CA ALA A 108 16.33 8.29 26.63
C ALA A 108 16.95 8.14 28.04
N LEU A 109 16.30 8.67 29.06
CA LEU A 109 16.75 8.59 30.46
C LEU A 109 16.42 7.26 31.13
N ALA A 110 15.56 6.45 30.53
CA ALA A 110 15.08 5.23 31.16
C ALA A 110 15.23 3.97 30.28
N PRO A 111 16.45 3.71 29.74
CA PRO A 111 16.71 2.43 29.12
C PRO A 111 16.62 1.29 30.15
N ALA A 112 16.50 0.03 29.69
CA ALA A 112 16.42 -1.14 30.57
C ALA A 112 17.57 -1.23 31.60
N GLY A 113 18.77 -0.73 31.27
CA GLY A 113 19.94 -0.68 32.16
C GLY A 113 19.98 0.50 33.13
N ALA A 114 19.00 1.40 33.13
CA ALA A 114 19.00 2.58 34.00
C ALA A 114 18.74 2.23 35.48
N PRO A 115 19.23 3.06 36.43
CA PRO A 115 18.97 2.90 37.85
C PRO A 115 17.47 2.79 38.15
N ALA A 116 17.07 1.87 39.02
CA ALA A 116 15.65 1.61 39.33
C ALA A 116 14.93 2.88 39.84
N ALA A 117 15.60 3.69 40.65
CA ALA A 117 15.06 4.96 41.15
C ALA A 117 14.77 5.95 40.01
N LEU A 118 15.62 6.00 38.98
CA LEU A 118 15.40 6.85 37.80
C LEU A 118 14.25 6.33 36.93
N ARG A 119 14.18 5.02 36.71
CA ARG A 119 13.06 4.41 35.98
C ARG A 119 11.71 4.71 36.66
N ALA A 120 11.66 4.56 37.99
CA ALA A 120 10.48 4.89 38.78
C ALA A 120 10.15 6.40 38.73
N ALA A 121 11.16 7.28 38.81
CA ALA A 121 10.99 8.71 38.71
C ALA A 121 10.45 9.14 37.33
N VAL A 122 10.98 8.59 36.23
CA VAL A 122 10.49 8.86 34.87
C VAL A 122 9.05 8.37 34.72
N ALA A 123 8.72 7.17 35.20
CA ALA A 123 7.35 6.66 35.17
C ALA A 123 6.36 7.54 35.97
N ALA A 124 6.77 8.05 37.14
CA ALA A 124 5.96 8.98 37.92
C ALA A 124 5.80 10.34 37.23
N GLU A 125 6.87 10.84 36.62
CA GLU A 125 6.86 12.12 35.89
C GLU A 125 5.98 12.07 34.64
N LEU A 126 5.97 10.94 33.89
CA LEU A 126 5.06 10.74 32.77
C LEU A 126 3.59 10.84 33.21
N ARG A 127 3.22 10.18 34.31
CA ARG A 127 1.86 10.27 34.89
C ARG A 127 1.52 11.67 35.38
N ARG A 128 2.52 12.43 35.86
CA ARG A 128 2.33 13.82 36.30
C ARG A 128 2.08 14.76 35.12
N ARG A 129 2.78 14.57 34.00
CA ARG A 129 2.65 15.40 32.79
C ARG A 129 1.40 15.08 31.97
N VAL A 130 0.98 13.82 31.97
CA VAL A 130 -0.22 13.34 31.29
C VAL A 130 -1.14 12.72 32.34
N PRO A 131 -1.94 13.54 33.05
CA PRO A 131 -2.79 13.04 34.14
C PRO A 131 -3.97 12.20 33.63
N GLU A 132 -4.51 12.51 32.44
CA GLU A 132 -5.63 11.77 31.85
C GLU A 132 -5.49 11.67 30.31
N PRO A 133 -5.76 10.49 29.71
CA PRO A 133 -5.78 10.33 28.26
C PRO A 133 -6.93 11.13 27.63
N VAL A 134 -6.59 12.05 26.73
CA VAL A 134 -7.57 12.77 25.91
C VAL A 134 -7.82 12.01 24.60
N PRO A 135 -9.00 12.20 23.96
CA PRO A 135 -9.24 11.70 22.61
C PRO A 135 -8.17 12.21 21.64
N VAL A 136 -7.71 11.33 20.74
CA VAL A 136 -6.77 11.70 19.69
C VAL A 136 -7.38 12.75 18.75
N THR A 137 -6.57 13.76 18.40
CA THR A 137 -6.91 14.77 17.39
C THR A 137 -5.96 14.66 16.20
N PRO A 138 -6.30 15.24 15.03
CA PRO A 138 -5.39 15.23 13.88
C PRO A 138 -4.01 15.83 14.20
N GLU A 139 -3.96 16.87 15.04
CA GLU A 139 -2.74 17.59 15.44
C GLU A 139 -1.83 16.79 16.38
N ALA A 140 -2.30 15.67 16.93
CA ALA A 140 -1.50 14.81 17.80
C ALA A 140 -0.27 14.20 17.11
N ALA A 141 -0.23 14.21 15.77
CA ALA A 141 0.97 13.84 15.01
C ALA A 141 2.06 14.93 15.06
N GLU A 142 1.66 16.20 15.05
CA GLU A 142 2.54 17.37 15.07
C GLU A 142 2.97 17.75 16.49
N ARG A 143 2.08 17.53 17.46
CA ARG A 143 2.29 17.86 18.87
C ARG A 143 2.11 16.62 19.75
N PRO A 144 3.06 15.66 19.70
CA PRO A 144 3.00 14.48 20.54
C PRO A 144 3.16 14.85 22.01
N ASN A 145 2.42 14.17 22.88
CA ASN A 145 2.56 14.29 24.32
C ASN A 145 3.83 13.55 24.83
N ALA A 146 4.15 13.74 26.12
CA ALA A 146 5.33 13.14 26.75
C ALA A 146 5.36 11.60 26.66
N ALA A 147 4.21 10.93 26.76
CA ALA A 147 4.12 9.47 26.65
C ALA A 147 4.39 8.97 25.23
N GLN A 148 3.85 9.65 24.22
CA GLN A 148 4.12 9.39 22.80
C GLN A 148 5.61 9.54 22.50
N LEU A 149 6.23 10.64 22.97
CA LEU A 149 7.65 10.89 22.78
C LEU A 149 8.53 9.85 23.49
N ALA A 150 8.18 9.47 24.72
CA ALA A 150 8.90 8.41 25.43
C ALA A 150 8.87 7.09 24.65
N LEU A 151 7.70 6.67 24.14
CA LEU A 151 7.51 5.42 23.41
C LEU A 151 8.24 5.35 22.05
N ARG A 152 8.78 6.45 21.53
CA ARG A 152 9.65 6.45 20.34
C ARG A 152 11.03 5.85 20.59
N HIS A 153 11.44 5.70 21.85
CA HIS A 153 12.72 5.11 22.21
C HIS A 153 12.61 3.58 22.27
N PRO A 154 13.40 2.80 21.50
CA PRO A 154 13.23 1.35 21.40
C PRO A 154 13.67 0.57 22.65
N GLU A 155 14.62 1.10 23.42
CA GLU A 155 15.23 0.39 24.56
C GLU A 155 14.61 0.74 25.93
N LEU A 156 13.33 1.14 25.96
CA LEU A 156 12.66 1.51 27.21
C LEU A 156 12.61 0.38 28.23
N ALA A 157 12.83 0.75 29.50
CA ALA A 157 12.63 -0.16 30.60
C ALA A 157 11.19 -0.67 30.71
N PRO A 158 10.98 -1.89 31.25
CA PRO A 158 9.65 -2.49 31.34
C PRO A 158 8.61 -1.60 32.02
N GLU A 159 8.95 -1.04 33.16
CA GLU A 159 8.06 -0.27 34.04
C GLU A 159 7.68 1.09 33.45
N VAL A 160 8.58 1.68 32.66
CA VAL A 160 8.35 2.98 32.01
C VAL A 160 7.43 2.83 30.82
N PHE A 161 7.61 1.79 30.02
CA PHE A 161 6.68 1.46 28.94
C PHE A 161 5.30 1.07 29.47
N ALA A 162 5.23 0.26 30.53
CA ALA A 162 3.97 -0.07 31.18
C ALA A 162 3.27 1.17 31.77
N ALA A 163 4.03 2.19 32.18
CA ALA A 163 3.47 3.47 32.59
C ALA A 163 3.06 4.36 31.42
N ALA A 164 3.75 4.30 30.27
CA ALA A 164 3.52 5.16 29.12
C ALA A 164 2.35 4.70 28.24
N VAL A 165 2.16 3.39 28.03
CA VAL A 165 1.09 2.85 27.16
C VAL A 165 -0.31 3.32 27.57
N PRO A 166 -0.72 3.29 28.86
CA PRO A 166 -2.03 3.78 29.27
C PRO A 166 -2.21 5.30 29.14
N LEU A 167 -1.13 6.05 28.93
CA LEU A 167 -1.12 7.52 28.79
C LEU A 167 -1.18 7.97 27.31
N LEU A 168 -1.24 7.02 26.38
CA LEU A 168 -1.47 7.32 24.96
C LEU A 168 -2.87 7.91 24.75
N PRO A 169 -3.05 8.80 23.77
CA PRO A 169 -4.38 9.32 23.43
C PRO A 169 -5.40 8.21 23.16
N GLY A 170 -6.61 8.43 23.67
CA GLY A 170 -7.74 7.53 23.48
C GLY A 170 -8.34 7.59 22.07
N PRO A 171 -9.41 6.83 21.80
CA PRO A 171 -10.09 6.85 20.51
C PRO A 171 -10.58 8.25 20.11
N PRO A 172 -10.75 8.53 18.81
CA PRO A 172 -11.33 9.78 18.34
C PRO A 172 -12.69 10.07 18.98
N ALA A 173 -12.98 11.34 19.23
CA ALA A 173 -14.22 11.76 19.86
C ALA A 173 -15.46 11.31 19.05
N GLN A 174 -16.48 10.87 19.78
CA GLN A 174 -17.79 10.52 19.23
C GLN A 174 -18.56 11.79 18.85
N LEU A 175 -19.57 11.64 17.98
CA LEU A 175 -20.42 12.75 17.56
C LEU A 175 -21.14 13.37 18.77
N ALA A 176 -20.94 14.68 18.98
CA ALA A 176 -21.63 15.42 20.02
C ALA A 176 -22.98 15.98 19.52
N GLU A 177 -23.90 16.21 20.45
CA GLU A 177 -25.20 16.81 20.14
C GLU A 177 -25.04 18.23 19.55
N GLY A 178 -25.72 18.50 18.43
CA GLY A 178 -25.64 19.79 17.73
C GLY A 178 -24.44 19.97 16.79
N GLN A 179 -23.53 19.00 16.72
CA GLN A 179 -22.41 19.03 15.78
C GLN A 179 -22.86 18.69 14.35
N GLU A 180 -22.33 19.40 13.35
CA GLU A 180 -22.61 19.12 11.94
C GLU A 180 -21.95 17.80 11.52
N LEU A 181 -22.75 16.88 10.96
CA LEU A 181 -22.35 15.50 10.69
C LEU A 181 -21.18 15.41 9.70
N ASN A 182 -21.16 16.22 8.63
CA ASN A 182 -20.11 16.12 7.61
C ASN A 182 -18.77 16.63 8.12
N ALA A 183 -18.76 17.74 8.85
CA ALA A 183 -17.58 18.29 9.52
C ALA A 183 -17.03 17.31 10.57
N TRP A 184 -17.92 16.70 11.36
CA TRP A 184 -17.53 15.63 12.28
C TRP A 184 -16.93 14.43 11.56
N MET A 185 -17.57 13.92 10.49
CA MET A 185 -17.05 12.77 9.74
C MET A 185 -15.64 13.02 9.19
N ALA A 186 -15.38 14.21 8.64
CA ALA A 186 -14.06 14.59 8.13
C ALA A 186 -13.01 14.64 9.26
N ALA A 187 -13.33 15.32 10.37
CA ALA A 187 -12.42 15.43 11.52
C ALA A 187 -12.16 14.08 12.19
N HIS A 188 -13.21 13.27 12.38
CA HIS A 188 -13.13 11.93 12.96
C HIS A 188 -12.29 10.99 12.08
N GLY A 189 -12.45 11.05 10.75
CA GLY A 189 -11.63 10.26 9.82
C GLY A 189 -10.14 10.62 9.87
N ALA A 190 -9.81 11.92 9.96
CA ALA A 190 -8.44 12.37 10.12
C ALA A 190 -7.84 11.92 11.46
N ALA A 191 -8.58 12.11 12.57
CA ALA A 191 -8.17 11.68 13.89
C ALA A 191 -7.96 10.16 13.98
N LEU A 192 -8.85 9.36 13.39
CA LEU A 192 -8.71 7.90 13.32
C LEU A 192 -7.45 7.48 12.55
N THR A 193 -7.11 8.20 11.48
CA THR A 193 -5.89 7.96 10.71
C THR A 193 -4.64 8.25 11.55
N THR A 194 -4.62 9.39 12.25
CA THR A 194 -3.55 9.74 13.19
C THR A 194 -3.41 8.70 14.30
N TRP A 195 -4.52 8.22 14.85
CA TRP A 195 -4.53 7.22 15.91
C TRP A 195 -3.97 5.87 15.46
N ARG A 196 -4.37 5.41 14.26
CA ARG A 196 -3.81 4.20 13.64
C ARG A 196 -2.32 4.33 13.37
N ALA A 197 -1.86 5.50 12.91
CA ALA A 197 -0.44 5.78 12.68
C ALA A 197 0.37 5.73 13.99
N LEU A 198 -0.15 6.32 15.06
CA LEU A 198 0.44 6.28 16.40
C LEU A 198 0.61 4.84 16.90
N TRP A 199 -0.45 4.03 16.87
CA TRP A 199 -0.36 2.64 17.30
C TRP A 199 0.62 1.84 16.44
N ARG A 200 0.63 2.08 15.13
CA ARG A 200 1.60 1.47 14.22
C ARG A 200 3.02 1.82 14.60
N GLU A 201 3.32 3.09 14.87
CA GLU A 201 4.65 3.57 15.29
C GLU A 201 5.12 2.86 16.57
N VAL A 202 4.25 2.77 17.58
CA VAL A 202 4.54 2.06 18.84
C VAL A 202 4.84 0.57 18.58
N LEU A 203 4.00 -0.11 17.80
CA LEU A 203 4.18 -1.53 17.49
C LEU A 203 5.44 -1.80 16.66
N THR A 204 5.82 -0.91 15.75
CA THR A 204 7.05 -1.02 14.96
C THR A 204 8.30 -0.73 15.77
N THR A 205 8.21 0.18 16.74
CA THR A 205 9.34 0.55 17.61
C THR A 205 9.61 -0.54 18.65
N HIS A 206 8.56 -1.23 19.11
CA HIS A 206 8.62 -2.24 20.19
C HIS A 206 8.18 -3.65 19.75
N PRO A 207 8.75 -4.25 18.69
CA PRO A 207 8.31 -5.56 18.20
C PRO A 207 8.56 -6.68 19.22
N GLY A 208 9.55 -6.51 20.12
CA GLY A 208 9.82 -7.39 21.26
C GLY A 208 8.71 -7.44 22.30
N ARG A 209 7.84 -6.43 22.36
CA ARG A 209 6.91 -6.20 23.47
C ARG A 209 5.44 -6.29 23.07
N ILE A 210 5.14 -6.81 21.88
CA ILE A 210 3.75 -6.92 21.37
C ILE A 210 2.84 -7.68 22.34
N ALA A 211 3.31 -8.79 22.92
CA ALA A 211 2.52 -9.56 23.88
C ALA A 211 2.23 -8.78 25.18
N GLU A 212 3.24 -8.06 25.69
CA GLU A 212 3.06 -7.20 26.87
C GLU A 212 2.12 -6.02 26.59
N LEU A 213 2.29 -5.37 25.43
CA LEU A 213 1.40 -4.30 24.99
C LEU A 213 -0.05 -4.80 24.91
N TRP A 214 -0.27 -6.00 24.36
CA TRP A 214 -1.60 -6.60 24.26
C TRP A 214 -2.30 -6.74 25.63
N GLU A 215 -1.57 -7.16 26.66
CA GLU A 215 -2.09 -7.26 28.04
C GLU A 215 -2.37 -5.89 28.67
N LEU A 216 -1.60 -4.86 28.30
CA LEU A 216 -1.78 -3.49 28.80
C LEU A 216 -2.96 -2.75 28.15
N LEU A 217 -3.47 -3.23 27.01
CA LEU A 217 -4.66 -2.63 26.37
C LEU A 217 -5.91 -2.97 27.18
N VAL A 218 -6.46 -1.98 27.88
CA VAL A 218 -7.73 -2.10 28.62
C VAL A 218 -8.93 -1.66 27.78
N ASP A 219 -8.73 -0.70 26.86
CA ASP A 219 -9.77 -0.17 25.99
C ASP A 219 -10.11 -1.11 24.82
N GLU A 220 -11.41 -1.36 24.60
CA GLU A 220 -11.89 -2.27 23.56
C GLU A 220 -11.62 -1.72 22.15
N GLN A 221 -11.75 -0.40 21.94
CA GLN A 221 -11.53 0.20 20.62
C GLN A 221 -10.05 0.16 20.24
N ALA A 222 -9.15 0.41 21.21
CA ALA A 222 -7.72 0.25 21.04
C ALA A 222 -7.36 -1.21 20.73
N ARG A 223 -7.96 -2.19 21.41
CA ARG A 223 -7.78 -3.61 21.09
C ARG A 223 -8.19 -3.95 19.66
N VAL A 224 -9.31 -3.40 19.17
CA VAL A 224 -9.73 -3.59 17.77
C VAL A 224 -8.69 -3.01 16.81
N VAL A 225 -8.29 -1.75 16.98
CA VAL A 225 -7.31 -1.11 16.09
C VAL A 225 -5.95 -1.82 16.12
N VAL A 226 -5.46 -2.19 17.31
CA VAL A 226 -4.21 -2.93 17.45
C VAL A 226 -4.32 -4.32 16.84
N SER A 227 -5.45 -5.03 17.02
CA SER A 227 -5.66 -6.34 16.37
C SER A 227 -5.62 -6.25 14.84
N GLU A 228 -6.23 -5.21 14.25
CA GLU A 228 -6.20 -4.94 12.81
C GLU A 228 -4.77 -4.69 12.33
N LEU A 229 -3.98 -3.88 13.05
CA LEU A 229 -2.59 -3.59 12.72
C LEU A 229 -1.69 -4.82 12.85
N LEU A 230 -1.87 -5.62 13.90
CA LEU A 230 -1.10 -6.83 14.15
C LEU A 230 -1.35 -7.90 13.08
N LEU A 231 -2.59 -8.08 12.64
CA LEU A 231 -2.91 -9.02 11.55
C LEU A 231 -2.52 -8.45 10.17
N GLY A 232 -2.91 -7.20 9.90
CA GLY A 232 -2.88 -6.60 8.57
C GLY A 232 -1.58 -5.90 8.19
N THR A 233 -0.73 -5.56 9.16
CA THR A 233 0.50 -4.79 8.90
C THR A 233 1.75 -5.48 9.44
N LEU A 234 1.69 -6.02 10.66
CA LEU A 234 2.86 -6.54 11.37
C LEU A 234 2.79 -8.03 11.76
N PRO A 235 2.13 -8.95 11.01
CA PRO A 235 1.92 -10.31 11.49
C PRO A 235 3.22 -11.11 11.66
N HIS A 236 4.31 -10.69 11.02
CA HIS A 236 5.64 -11.29 11.14
C HIS A 236 6.28 -11.06 12.52
N ALA A 237 5.96 -9.94 13.19
CA ALA A 237 6.48 -9.59 14.50
C ALA A 237 5.68 -10.23 15.67
N VAL A 238 4.50 -10.80 15.38
CA VAL A 238 3.59 -11.34 16.39
C VAL A 238 4.03 -12.73 16.85
N PRO A 239 4.09 -13.01 18.17
CA PRO A 239 4.28 -14.35 18.71
C PRO A 239 3.18 -15.32 18.25
N ALA A 240 3.53 -16.57 17.99
CA ALA A 240 2.61 -17.56 17.42
C ALA A 240 1.27 -17.72 18.18
N PRO A 241 1.23 -17.81 19.53
CA PRO A 241 -0.04 -17.97 20.26
C PRO A 241 -0.98 -16.78 20.06
N LEU A 242 -0.44 -15.56 20.12
CA LEU A 242 -1.22 -14.34 19.92
C LEU A 242 -1.69 -14.22 18.47
N LEU A 243 -0.86 -14.56 17.48
CA LEU A 243 -1.29 -14.53 16.08
C LEU A 243 -2.47 -15.48 15.83
N VAL A 244 -2.43 -16.68 16.41
CA VAL A 244 -3.54 -17.65 16.32
C VAL A 244 -4.80 -17.08 16.98
N GLN A 245 -4.69 -16.53 18.19
CA GLN A 245 -5.81 -15.90 18.90
C GLN A 245 -6.45 -14.79 18.08
N LEU A 246 -5.66 -13.87 17.53
CA LEU A 246 -6.15 -12.75 16.72
C LEU A 246 -6.83 -13.25 15.43
N ALA A 247 -6.21 -14.20 14.75
CA ALA A 247 -6.73 -14.77 13.51
C ALA A 247 -8.03 -15.56 13.74
N GLU A 248 -8.13 -16.34 14.81
CA GLU A 248 -9.34 -17.06 15.19
C GLU A 248 -10.45 -16.12 15.62
N ALA A 249 -10.14 -15.06 16.37
CA ALA A 249 -11.11 -14.04 16.74
C ALA A 249 -11.67 -13.33 15.50
N ASP A 250 -10.83 -12.97 14.52
CA ASP A 250 -11.32 -12.37 13.27
C ASP A 250 -12.18 -13.37 12.46
N LEU A 251 -11.76 -14.63 12.34
CA LEU A 251 -12.56 -15.67 11.68
C LEU A 251 -13.89 -15.95 12.40
N ALA A 252 -13.96 -15.81 13.73
CA ALA A 252 -15.22 -15.96 14.45
C ALA A 252 -16.25 -14.91 14.02
N ARG A 253 -15.80 -13.67 13.73
CA ARG A 253 -16.67 -12.57 13.26
C ARG A 253 -17.27 -12.85 11.89
N PHE A 254 -16.64 -13.70 11.07
CA PHE A 254 -17.22 -14.15 9.80
C PHE A 254 -18.57 -14.85 9.99
N ALA A 255 -18.77 -15.57 11.11
CA ALA A 255 -20.02 -16.28 11.37
C ALA A 255 -21.24 -15.35 11.40
N GLY A 256 -21.11 -14.13 11.95
CA GLY A 256 -22.17 -13.12 11.90
C GLY A 256 -22.49 -12.64 10.48
N ALA A 257 -21.46 -12.47 9.63
CA ALA A 257 -21.64 -12.10 8.22
C ALA A 257 -22.28 -13.23 7.40
N ALA A 258 -21.85 -14.48 7.62
CA ALA A 258 -22.43 -15.67 7.00
C ALA A 258 -23.90 -15.86 7.39
N LEU A 259 -24.22 -15.72 8.67
CA LEU A 259 -25.59 -15.81 9.17
C LEU A 259 -26.48 -14.72 8.58
N THR A 260 -25.97 -13.49 8.45
CA THR A 260 -26.68 -12.38 7.80
C THR A 260 -27.05 -12.73 6.35
N SER A 261 -26.10 -13.21 5.55
CA SER A 261 -26.38 -13.61 4.16
C SER A 261 -27.40 -14.75 4.09
N ARG A 262 -27.36 -15.70 5.02
CA ARG A 262 -28.36 -16.78 5.11
C ARG A 262 -29.76 -16.28 5.49
N ILE A 263 -29.88 -15.39 6.48
CA ILE A 263 -31.15 -14.74 6.85
C ILE A 263 -31.73 -14.03 5.63
N CYS A 264 -30.92 -13.21 4.97
CA CYS A 264 -31.34 -12.50 3.76
C CYS A 264 -31.81 -13.44 2.65
N ARG A 265 -31.13 -14.58 2.45
CA ARG A 265 -31.53 -15.58 1.48
C ARG A 265 -32.90 -16.18 1.82
N LEU A 266 -33.10 -16.64 3.05
CA LEU A 266 -34.39 -17.20 3.49
C LEU A 266 -35.54 -16.20 3.29
N ARG A 267 -35.29 -14.92 3.58
CA ARG A 267 -36.27 -13.84 3.38
C ARG A 267 -36.59 -13.60 1.91
N VAL A 268 -35.59 -13.66 1.03
CA VAL A 268 -35.79 -13.57 -0.44
C VAL A 268 -36.53 -14.80 -0.98
N ASP A 269 -36.28 -15.97 -0.41
CA ASP A 269 -36.96 -17.23 -0.76
C ASP A 269 -38.42 -17.29 -0.23
N GLY A 270 -38.88 -16.26 0.50
CA GLY A 270 -40.28 -16.08 0.90
C GLY A 270 -40.62 -16.48 2.33
N HIS A 271 -39.65 -16.90 3.14
CA HIS A 271 -39.88 -17.23 4.55
C HIS A 271 -40.32 -16.01 5.35
N GLN A 272 -41.28 -16.20 6.26
CA GLN A 272 -41.74 -15.12 7.16
C GLN A 272 -40.67 -14.77 8.21
N PRO A 273 -40.72 -13.57 8.84
CA PRO A 273 -39.69 -13.14 9.78
C PRO A 273 -39.54 -14.09 10.97
N GLU A 274 -40.67 -14.53 11.52
CA GLU A 274 -40.72 -15.45 12.68
C GLU A 274 -40.18 -16.84 12.33
N GLU A 275 -40.55 -17.37 11.16
CA GLU A 275 -40.01 -18.64 10.64
C GLU A 275 -38.50 -18.55 10.42
N THR A 276 -38.04 -17.44 9.83
CA THR A 276 -36.62 -17.19 9.60
C THR A 276 -35.87 -17.14 10.93
N ALA A 277 -36.41 -16.42 11.93
CA ALA A 277 -35.82 -16.33 13.27
C ALA A 277 -35.74 -17.70 13.94
N ALA A 278 -36.77 -18.53 13.83
CA ALA A 278 -36.75 -19.90 14.35
C ALA A 278 -35.68 -20.78 13.69
N LEU A 279 -35.54 -20.69 12.36
CA LEU A 279 -34.56 -21.46 11.57
C LEU A 279 -33.09 -21.10 11.85
N VAL A 280 -32.82 -19.93 12.43
CA VAL A 280 -31.46 -19.45 12.72
C VAL A 280 -31.18 -19.25 14.21
N ALA A 281 -32.13 -19.60 15.09
CA ALA A 281 -32.06 -19.30 16.51
C ALA A 281 -30.82 -19.88 17.21
N GLU A 282 -30.48 -21.14 16.92
CA GLU A 282 -29.31 -21.81 17.49
C GLU A 282 -27.99 -21.16 17.05
N GLU A 283 -27.84 -20.91 15.75
CA GLU A 283 -26.67 -20.24 15.19
C GLU A 283 -26.52 -18.81 15.74
N LEU A 284 -27.63 -18.08 15.86
CA LEU A 284 -27.64 -16.73 16.43
C LEU A 284 -27.26 -16.74 17.93
N ALA A 285 -27.73 -17.73 18.69
CA ALA A 285 -27.39 -17.90 20.09
C ALA A 285 -25.93 -18.30 20.30
N ALA A 286 -25.32 -19.00 19.34
CA ALA A 286 -23.90 -19.38 19.37
C ALA A 286 -22.95 -18.20 19.07
N LEU A 287 -23.42 -17.10 18.47
CA LEU A 287 -22.59 -15.94 18.17
C LEU A 287 -22.23 -15.14 19.44
N PRO A 288 -21.03 -14.53 19.50
CA PRO A 288 -20.72 -13.48 20.48
C PRO A 288 -21.69 -12.30 20.36
N GLU A 289 -21.98 -11.62 21.48
CA GLU A 289 -22.96 -10.52 21.52
C GLU A 289 -22.64 -9.40 20.52
N SER A 290 -21.37 -9.01 20.39
CA SER A 290 -20.89 -8.00 19.44
C SER A 290 -21.20 -8.33 17.97
N ASP A 291 -21.28 -9.63 17.63
CA ASP A 291 -21.47 -10.09 16.26
C ASP A 291 -22.95 -10.37 15.91
N ARG A 292 -23.84 -10.34 16.91
CA ARG A 292 -25.30 -10.52 16.70
C ARG A 292 -25.99 -9.31 16.09
N ARG A 293 -25.38 -8.12 16.20
CA ARG A 293 -26.00 -6.84 15.80
C ARG A 293 -26.53 -6.84 14.38
N LEU A 294 -25.73 -7.31 13.41
CA LEU A 294 -26.10 -7.28 12.00
C LEU A 294 -27.15 -8.34 11.64
N PRO A 295 -27.02 -9.62 12.04
CA PRO A 295 -28.09 -10.62 11.92
C PRO A 295 -29.43 -10.14 12.49
N LEU A 296 -29.42 -9.60 13.72
CA LEU A 296 -30.63 -9.09 14.38
C LEU A 296 -31.25 -7.92 13.62
N ALA A 297 -30.44 -7.03 13.06
CA ALA A 297 -30.95 -5.92 12.26
C ALA A 297 -31.74 -6.41 11.02
N TYR A 298 -31.29 -7.49 10.37
CA TYR A 298 -31.99 -8.08 9.22
C TYR A 298 -33.19 -8.98 9.59
N LEU A 299 -33.26 -9.48 10.82
CA LEU A 299 -34.49 -10.06 11.37
C LEU A 299 -35.53 -8.98 11.71
N GLY A 300 -35.08 -7.77 12.07
CA GLY A 300 -35.91 -6.61 12.40
C GLY A 300 -35.93 -5.54 11.30
N ALA A 301 -35.41 -4.36 11.63
CA ALA A 301 -35.59 -3.11 10.87
C ALA A 301 -35.12 -3.18 9.39
N PHE A 302 -34.08 -3.95 9.08
CA PHE A 302 -33.58 -4.11 7.71
C PHE A 302 -34.23 -5.28 6.95
N GLY A 303 -35.08 -6.06 7.61
CA GLY A 303 -35.78 -7.22 7.03
C GLY A 303 -36.78 -6.89 5.91
N ALA A 304 -37.04 -5.59 5.67
CA ALA A 304 -37.84 -5.09 4.54
C ALA A 304 -37.04 -5.01 3.23
N THR A 305 -35.71 -5.01 3.29
CA THR A 305 -34.82 -5.00 2.10
C THR A 305 -33.76 -6.10 2.21
N PRO A 306 -34.17 -7.39 2.27
CA PRO A 306 -33.25 -8.50 2.49
C PRO A 306 -32.23 -8.66 1.35
N GLU A 307 -32.54 -8.21 0.13
CA GLU A 307 -31.67 -8.29 -1.03
C GLU A 307 -30.36 -7.50 -0.89
N ARG A 308 -30.28 -6.57 0.07
CA ARG A 308 -29.06 -5.81 0.38
C ARG A 308 -28.02 -6.62 1.18
N GLY A 309 -28.44 -7.65 1.92
CA GLY A 309 -27.54 -8.47 2.76
C GLY A 309 -27.07 -9.78 2.11
N LEU A 310 -27.51 -10.08 0.88
CA LEU A 310 -27.11 -11.31 0.15
C LEU A 310 -25.60 -11.44 -0.06
N ALA A 311 -24.88 -10.31 -0.16
CA ALA A 311 -23.44 -10.28 -0.38
C ALA A 311 -22.61 -10.07 0.90
N THR A 312 -23.24 -9.98 2.09
CA THR A 312 -22.54 -9.65 3.35
C THR A 312 -21.36 -10.57 3.65
N ALA A 313 -21.49 -11.88 3.41
CA ALA A 313 -20.40 -12.84 3.61
C ALA A 313 -19.21 -12.58 2.66
N THR A 314 -19.46 -12.32 1.37
CA THR A 314 -18.40 -12.03 0.40
C THR A 314 -17.77 -10.66 0.62
N ASP A 315 -18.55 -9.67 1.04
CA ASP A 315 -18.05 -8.33 1.38
C ASP A 315 -17.14 -8.38 2.61
N TRP A 316 -17.49 -9.22 3.59
CA TRP A 316 -16.62 -9.48 4.74
C TRP A 316 -15.28 -10.06 4.31
N ILE A 317 -15.28 -11.09 3.44
CA ILE A 317 -14.05 -11.71 2.93
C ILE A 317 -13.20 -10.72 2.13
N ALA A 318 -13.82 -9.94 1.24
CA ALA A 318 -13.11 -8.95 0.44
C ALA A 318 -12.42 -7.89 1.32
N ARG A 319 -13.11 -7.44 2.37
CA ARG A 319 -12.56 -6.47 3.34
C ARG A 319 -11.48 -7.09 4.22
N ALA A 320 -11.73 -8.27 4.77
CA ALA A 320 -10.77 -9.02 5.59
C ALA A 320 -9.48 -9.29 4.82
N LEU A 321 -9.59 -9.67 3.55
CA LEU A 321 -8.46 -9.85 2.66
C LEU A 321 -7.65 -8.56 2.54
N ALA A 322 -8.29 -7.46 2.15
CA ALA A 322 -7.62 -6.19 1.88
C ALA A 322 -6.96 -5.58 3.13
N GLU A 323 -7.59 -5.70 4.29
CA GLU A 323 -7.20 -4.97 5.49
C GLU A 323 -6.39 -5.79 6.48
N ARG A 324 -6.63 -7.11 6.58
CA ARG A 324 -6.13 -7.94 7.71
C ARG A 324 -5.37 -9.18 7.30
N TRP A 325 -5.80 -9.87 6.25
CA TRP A 325 -5.26 -11.20 5.93
C TRP A 325 -4.19 -11.21 4.86
N ARG A 326 -4.14 -10.21 3.98
CA ARG A 326 -3.21 -10.17 2.86
C ARG A 326 -1.76 -10.52 3.25
N PRO A 327 -1.12 -9.92 4.28
CA PRO A 327 0.28 -10.24 4.58
C PRO A 327 0.46 -11.67 5.09
N LEU A 328 -0.53 -12.22 5.82
CA LEU A 328 -0.49 -13.61 6.26
C LEU A 328 -0.67 -14.57 5.08
N LEU A 329 -1.51 -14.22 4.10
CA LEU A 329 -1.77 -15.03 2.90
C LEU A 329 -0.64 -14.97 1.86
N THR A 330 0.16 -13.91 1.84
CA THR A 330 1.32 -13.79 0.95
C THR A 330 2.29 -14.96 1.17
N PRO A 331 2.63 -15.74 0.12
CA PRO A 331 3.59 -16.84 0.24
C PRO A 331 4.96 -16.31 0.68
N ASP A 332 5.67 -17.07 1.52
CA ASP A 332 7.08 -16.75 1.77
C ASP A 332 7.88 -16.98 0.48
N PRO A 333 8.80 -16.07 0.12
CA PRO A 333 9.67 -16.26 -1.04
C PRO A 333 10.59 -17.50 -0.90
N SER A 334 10.78 -17.99 0.33
CA SER A 334 11.62 -19.15 0.66
C SER A 334 10.85 -20.46 0.85
N GLY A 335 9.52 -20.44 0.71
CA GLY A 335 8.68 -21.63 0.94
C GLY A 335 8.66 -22.58 -0.27
N PRO A 336 8.32 -23.87 -0.09
CA PRO A 336 8.13 -24.84 -1.19
C PRO A 336 6.97 -24.48 -2.14
N HIS A 337 6.24 -23.41 -1.85
CA HIS A 337 5.15 -22.83 -2.66
C HIS A 337 5.44 -21.38 -3.07
N ALA A 338 6.68 -20.91 -2.93
CA ALA A 338 7.09 -19.67 -3.57
C ALA A 338 6.72 -19.76 -5.05
N PRO A 339 6.13 -18.71 -5.66
CA PRO A 339 5.85 -18.73 -7.09
C PRO A 339 7.17 -18.90 -7.83
N THR A 340 7.47 -20.14 -8.19
CA THR A 340 8.52 -20.46 -9.15
C THR A 340 7.95 -19.99 -10.48
N ASP A 341 8.23 -18.75 -10.86
CA ASP A 341 7.96 -18.31 -12.21
C ASP A 341 9.04 -18.99 -13.08
N PRO A 342 8.72 -20.03 -13.89
CA PRO A 342 9.74 -20.79 -14.61
C PRO A 342 10.37 -19.99 -15.77
N HIS A 343 9.97 -18.73 -15.93
CA HIS A 343 10.28 -17.87 -17.06
C HIS A 343 10.62 -16.44 -16.65
N ALA A 344 11.12 -16.20 -15.44
CA ALA A 344 11.86 -14.96 -15.18
C ALA A 344 13.01 -14.89 -16.21
N PRO A 345 13.03 -13.90 -17.11
CA PRO A 345 14.05 -13.84 -18.16
C PRO A 345 15.41 -13.65 -17.48
N THR A 346 16.21 -14.71 -17.48
CA THR A 346 17.58 -14.71 -16.93
C THR A 346 18.60 -14.49 -18.06
N GLU A 347 18.24 -13.71 -19.06
CA GLU A 347 19.18 -13.28 -20.10
C GLU A 347 19.09 -11.77 -20.25
N PRO A 348 20.09 -11.01 -19.77
CA PRO A 348 20.21 -9.62 -20.17
C PRO A 348 20.52 -9.57 -21.67
N ALA A 349 19.82 -8.69 -22.39
CA ALA A 349 20.14 -8.37 -23.76
C ALA A 349 21.62 -7.96 -23.88
N PRO A 350 22.35 -8.44 -24.91
CA PRO A 350 23.77 -8.12 -25.06
C PRO A 350 23.91 -6.61 -25.32
N GLY A 351 24.55 -5.90 -24.39
CA GLY A 351 24.97 -4.50 -24.57
C GLY A 351 24.26 -3.44 -23.72
N ALA A 352 23.34 -3.80 -22.82
CA ALA A 352 22.82 -2.87 -21.82
C ALA A 352 23.59 -3.05 -20.50
N GLU A 353 24.31 -2.02 -20.06
CA GLU A 353 24.84 -1.98 -18.69
C GLU A 353 23.65 -2.10 -17.72
N PRO A 354 23.66 -3.09 -16.80
CA PRO A 354 22.57 -3.25 -15.85
C PRO A 354 22.63 -2.10 -14.85
N GLU A 355 21.66 -1.18 -14.91
CA GLU A 355 21.32 -0.39 -13.72
C GLU A 355 21.04 -1.39 -12.58
N PRO A 356 21.68 -1.23 -11.41
CA PRO A 356 21.43 -2.14 -10.29
C PRO A 356 19.97 -1.99 -9.88
N ALA A 357 19.17 -3.01 -10.21
CA ALA A 357 17.83 -3.16 -9.65
C ALA A 357 17.96 -3.04 -8.13
N PRO A 358 17.10 -2.25 -7.46
CA PRO A 358 17.15 -2.13 -6.01
C PRO A 358 17.07 -3.53 -5.42
N GLU A 359 18.08 -3.90 -4.62
CA GLU A 359 18.10 -5.19 -3.94
C GLU A 359 16.74 -5.42 -3.26
N PRO A 360 16.08 -6.56 -3.50
CA PRO A 360 14.83 -6.86 -2.82
C PRO A 360 15.10 -6.86 -1.32
N ALA A 361 14.43 -5.95 -0.60
CA ALA A 361 14.55 -5.85 0.85
C ALA A 361 14.43 -7.24 1.48
N PRO A 362 15.32 -7.62 2.41
CA PRO A 362 15.31 -8.96 2.99
C PRO A 362 13.93 -9.23 3.60
N ALA A 363 13.36 -10.39 3.25
CA ALA A 363 12.05 -10.79 3.76
C ALA A 363 12.06 -10.75 5.29
N PRO A 364 11.02 -10.18 5.93
CA PRO A 364 10.98 -10.03 7.38
C PRO A 364 11.04 -11.41 8.06
N ALA A 365 11.89 -11.54 9.07
CA ALA A 365 12.00 -12.76 9.85
C ALA A 365 10.71 -12.98 10.67
N TRP A 366 9.98 -14.06 10.36
CA TRP A 366 8.74 -14.39 11.04
C TRP A 366 8.99 -15.01 12.42
N ARG A 367 8.32 -14.50 13.45
CA ARG A 367 8.28 -15.13 14.78
C ARG A 367 7.34 -16.34 14.87
N THR A 368 6.45 -16.50 13.89
CA THR A 368 5.49 -17.62 13.85
C THR A 368 5.97 -18.73 12.92
N PRO A 369 5.93 -20.02 13.36
CA PRO A 369 6.31 -21.15 12.53
C PRO A 369 5.54 -21.23 11.20
N PRO A 370 6.16 -21.67 10.09
CA PRO A 370 5.51 -21.81 8.79
C PRO A 370 4.25 -22.69 8.81
N ALA A 371 4.25 -23.78 9.59
CA ALA A 371 3.12 -24.70 9.70
C ALA A 371 1.88 -24.03 10.31
N THR A 372 2.06 -23.23 11.37
CA THR A 372 0.98 -22.44 11.99
C THR A 372 0.39 -21.45 10.99
N ARG A 373 1.24 -20.76 10.22
CA ARG A 373 0.78 -19.82 9.18
C ARG A 373 0.00 -20.53 8.07
N ALA A 374 0.48 -21.69 7.61
CA ALA A 374 -0.22 -22.51 6.62
C ALA A 374 -1.62 -22.94 7.12
N ALA A 375 -1.74 -23.37 8.39
CA ALA A 375 -3.03 -23.72 8.98
C ALA A 375 -4.01 -22.53 9.04
N LEU A 376 -3.52 -21.33 9.39
CA LEU A 376 -4.34 -20.11 9.39
C LEU A 376 -4.79 -19.72 7.97
N ARG A 377 -3.91 -19.81 6.98
CA ARG A 377 -4.24 -19.58 5.56
C ARG A 377 -5.37 -20.49 5.08
N ASP A 378 -5.28 -21.77 5.41
CA ASP A 378 -6.27 -22.79 5.04
C ASP A 378 -7.63 -22.57 5.73
N ARG A 379 -7.64 -22.12 6.99
CA ARG A 379 -8.88 -21.71 7.68
C ARG A 379 -9.54 -20.50 7.01
N PHE A 380 -8.77 -19.48 6.64
CA PHE A 380 -9.31 -18.34 5.89
C PHE A 380 -9.81 -18.74 4.51
N ALA A 381 -9.09 -19.63 3.81
CA ALA A 381 -9.54 -20.19 2.54
C ALA A 381 -10.91 -20.87 2.66
N ARG A 382 -11.13 -21.68 3.71
CA ARG A 382 -12.44 -22.29 3.99
C ARG A 382 -13.54 -21.26 4.22
N ALA A 383 -13.27 -20.18 4.95
CA ALA A 383 -14.23 -19.09 5.14
C ALA A 383 -14.59 -18.42 3.79
N ALA A 384 -13.59 -18.15 2.94
CA ALA A 384 -13.81 -17.59 1.61
C ALA A 384 -14.65 -18.51 0.71
N LEU A 385 -14.37 -19.82 0.74
CA LEU A 385 -15.16 -20.81 0.00
C LEU A 385 -16.61 -20.90 0.52
N THR A 386 -16.82 -20.79 1.84
CA THR A 386 -18.14 -20.74 2.46
C THR A 386 -18.91 -19.48 2.05
N ALA A 387 -18.24 -18.32 2.01
CA ALA A 387 -18.85 -17.08 1.55
C ALA A 387 -19.33 -17.17 0.10
N LEU A 388 -18.57 -17.83 -0.77
CA LEU A 388 -18.96 -18.08 -2.16
C LEU A 388 -20.19 -18.99 -2.28
N ASP A 389 -20.30 -20.03 -1.44
CA ASP A 389 -21.50 -20.90 -1.46
C ASP A 389 -22.77 -20.17 -1.02
N LEU A 390 -22.63 -19.18 -0.12
CA LEU A 390 -23.72 -18.35 0.37
C LEU A 390 -24.09 -17.22 -0.59
N TRP A 391 -23.19 -16.85 -1.50
CA TRP A 391 -23.39 -15.73 -2.40
C TRP A 391 -24.58 -15.96 -3.33
N ARG A 392 -25.42 -14.94 -3.52
CA ARG A 392 -26.54 -14.96 -4.49
C ARG A 392 -26.62 -13.63 -5.24
N PRO A 393 -27.06 -13.65 -6.51
CA PRO A 393 -27.23 -12.42 -7.29
C PRO A 393 -28.37 -11.58 -6.71
N ARG A 394 -28.18 -10.25 -6.68
CA ARG A 394 -29.24 -9.32 -6.28
C ARG A 394 -30.21 -9.10 -7.45
N PRO A 395 -31.53 -9.32 -7.28
CA PRO A 395 -32.50 -9.12 -8.35
C PRO A 395 -32.44 -7.69 -8.92
N GLY A 396 -32.28 -7.57 -10.24
CA GLY A 396 -32.23 -6.27 -10.95
C GLY A 396 -30.92 -5.47 -10.81
N PHE A 397 -29.98 -5.92 -9.98
CA PHE A 397 -28.71 -5.24 -9.71
C PHE A 397 -27.52 -6.20 -9.90
N PRO A 398 -27.15 -6.52 -11.14
CA PRO A 398 -26.01 -7.40 -11.38
C PRO A 398 -24.70 -6.77 -10.92
N VAL A 399 -23.69 -7.61 -10.70
CA VAL A 399 -22.31 -7.19 -10.40
C VAL A 399 -21.78 -6.30 -11.52
N THR A 400 -21.43 -5.06 -11.18
CA THR A 400 -21.06 -4.03 -12.16
C THR A 400 -19.84 -3.21 -11.75
N GLN A 401 -19.31 -3.39 -10.54
CA GLN A 401 -18.17 -2.64 -10.03
C GLN A 401 -16.91 -3.52 -9.91
N PRO A 402 -15.71 -3.01 -10.26
CA PRO A 402 -14.46 -3.76 -10.19
C PRO A 402 -14.17 -4.36 -8.80
N GLN A 403 -14.39 -3.61 -7.74
CA GLN A 403 -14.13 -4.04 -6.35
C GLN A 403 -14.94 -5.27 -5.93
N GLN A 404 -16.10 -5.52 -6.55
CA GLN A 404 -16.91 -6.70 -6.28
C GLN A 404 -16.26 -8.00 -6.80
N LEU A 405 -15.24 -7.88 -7.66
CA LEU A 405 -14.58 -8.99 -8.34
C LEU A 405 -13.11 -9.14 -7.96
N LEU A 406 -12.37 -8.03 -7.81
CA LEU A 406 -10.90 -8.06 -7.71
C LEU A 406 -10.37 -8.89 -6.53
N TRP A 407 -11.11 -8.98 -5.43
CA TRP A 407 -10.76 -9.82 -4.29
C TRP A 407 -10.63 -11.31 -4.67
N LEU A 408 -11.41 -11.81 -5.64
CA LEU A 408 -11.29 -13.19 -6.12
C LEU A 408 -10.00 -13.44 -6.90
N ALA A 409 -9.57 -12.47 -7.70
CA ALA A 409 -8.30 -12.58 -8.41
C ALA A 409 -7.13 -12.64 -7.42
N GLU A 410 -7.20 -11.80 -6.39
CA GLU A 410 -6.21 -11.74 -5.33
C GLU A 410 -6.17 -13.06 -4.54
N LEU A 411 -7.32 -13.58 -4.08
CA LEU A 411 -7.37 -14.88 -3.41
C LEU A 411 -6.82 -16.02 -4.27
N ALA A 412 -7.19 -16.09 -5.55
CA ALA A 412 -6.72 -17.14 -6.45
C ALA A 412 -5.20 -17.05 -6.75
N THR A 413 -4.60 -15.88 -6.50
CA THR A 413 -3.16 -15.65 -6.60
C THR A 413 -2.45 -16.04 -5.29
N LEU A 414 -3.00 -15.63 -4.15
CA LEU A 414 -2.42 -15.89 -2.82
C LEU A 414 -2.63 -17.34 -2.34
N LEU A 415 -3.69 -18.01 -2.82
CA LEU A 415 -4.08 -19.37 -2.43
C LEU A 415 -4.15 -20.31 -3.64
N PRO A 416 -3.02 -20.59 -4.32
CA PRO A 416 -3.00 -21.38 -5.54
C PRO A 416 -3.55 -22.81 -5.34
N VAL A 417 -3.38 -23.39 -4.14
CA VAL A 417 -3.89 -24.73 -3.79
C VAL A 417 -5.42 -24.81 -3.87
N HIS A 418 -6.13 -23.73 -3.56
CA HIS A 418 -7.61 -23.67 -3.57
C HIS A 418 -8.18 -23.10 -4.87
N ARG A 419 -7.35 -22.85 -5.89
CA ARG A 419 -7.77 -22.19 -7.13
C ARG A 419 -8.91 -22.94 -7.83
N ARG A 420 -8.90 -24.28 -7.78
CA ARG A 420 -9.93 -25.12 -8.41
C ARG A 420 -11.27 -24.97 -7.70
N GLU A 421 -11.29 -25.01 -6.38
CA GLU A 421 -12.49 -24.86 -5.56
C GLU A 421 -13.05 -23.45 -5.68
N LEU A 422 -12.19 -22.42 -5.63
CA LEU A 422 -12.57 -21.02 -5.86
C LEU A 422 -13.22 -20.85 -7.22
N ARG A 423 -12.65 -21.44 -8.27
CA ARG A 423 -13.22 -21.41 -9.63
C ARG A 423 -14.61 -22.03 -9.67
N THR A 424 -14.81 -23.18 -9.04
CA THR A 424 -16.10 -23.87 -9.04
C THR A 424 -17.16 -23.07 -8.28
N ARG A 425 -16.84 -22.60 -7.07
CA ARG A 425 -17.81 -21.88 -6.21
C ARG A 425 -18.09 -20.45 -6.69
N ALA A 426 -17.14 -19.80 -7.37
CA ALA A 426 -17.35 -18.47 -7.95
C ALA A 426 -18.17 -18.47 -9.26
N ALA A 427 -18.60 -19.63 -9.77
CA ALA A 427 -19.26 -19.73 -11.07
C ALA A 427 -20.53 -18.85 -11.18
N GLU A 428 -21.38 -18.85 -10.16
CA GLU A 428 -22.61 -18.03 -10.15
C GLU A 428 -22.30 -16.52 -10.12
N LEU A 429 -21.31 -16.11 -9.33
CA LEU A 429 -20.85 -14.73 -9.22
C LEU A 429 -20.24 -14.23 -10.54
N LEU A 430 -19.47 -15.08 -11.22
CA LEU A 430 -18.92 -14.76 -12.54
C LEU A 430 -20.01 -14.68 -13.61
N ALA A 431 -20.99 -15.57 -13.59
CA ALA A 431 -22.13 -15.52 -14.50
C ALA A 431 -22.96 -14.23 -14.30
N ASP A 432 -23.11 -13.76 -13.06
CA ASP A 432 -23.77 -12.49 -12.78
C ASP A 432 -22.94 -11.27 -13.21
N ALA A 433 -21.62 -11.32 -13.04
CA ALA A 433 -20.73 -10.29 -13.56
C ALA A 433 -20.75 -10.22 -15.09
N GLU A 434 -20.91 -11.35 -15.79
CA GLU A 434 -21.12 -11.37 -17.24
C GLU A 434 -22.47 -10.73 -17.63
N ARG A 435 -23.53 -10.95 -16.84
CA ARG A 435 -24.80 -10.22 -17.04
C ARG A 435 -24.64 -8.72 -16.80
N GLY A 436 -23.91 -8.32 -15.76
CA GLY A 436 -23.62 -6.92 -15.47
C GLY A 436 -22.77 -6.25 -16.54
N HIS A 437 -21.81 -6.97 -17.12
CA HIS A 437 -21.04 -6.55 -18.29
C HIS A 437 -21.96 -6.24 -19.48
N ALA A 438 -22.85 -7.17 -19.83
CA ALA A 438 -23.82 -6.98 -20.90
C ALA A 438 -24.80 -5.82 -20.60
N HIS A 439 -25.23 -5.69 -19.34
CA HIS A 439 -26.08 -4.60 -18.89
C HIS A 439 -25.42 -3.22 -19.08
N ARG A 440 -24.15 -3.08 -18.70
CA ARG A 440 -23.37 -1.83 -18.90
C ARG A 440 -23.23 -1.48 -20.37
N ARG A 441 -22.95 -2.46 -21.24
CA ARG A 441 -22.83 -2.24 -22.69
C ARG A 441 -24.13 -1.77 -23.34
N ARG A 442 -25.29 -2.26 -22.88
CA ARG A 442 -26.62 -1.86 -23.40
C ARG A 442 -27.02 -0.43 -23.00
N ARG A 443 -26.41 0.14 -21.95
CA ARG A 443 -26.71 1.49 -21.44
C ARG A 443 -25.62 2.53 -21.79
N ARG A 444 -24.79 2.25 -22.80
CA ARG A 444 -23.82 3.22 -23.34
C ARG A 444 -24.53 4.53 -23.71
N GLY A 445 -23.97 5.66 -23.26
CA GLY A 445 -24.53 7.01 -23.47
C GLY A 445 -25.43 7.56 -22.37
N ALA A 446 -25.92 6.74 -21.43
CA ALA A 446 -26.79 7.19 -20.33
C ALA A 446 -26.08 7.37 -18.97
N TYR A 447 -24.87 6.82 -18.81
CA TYR A 447 -24.09 6.90 -17.56
C TYR A 447 -22.58 6.96 -17.87
N PRO A 448 -21.80 7.88 -17.27
CA PRO A 448 -20.33 7.93 -17.42
C PRO A 448 -19.63 6.62 -17.03
N ALA A 449 -20.20 5.88 -16.07
CA ALA A 449 -19.69 4.58 -15.65
C ALA A 449 -19.83 3.50 -16.74
N ALA A 450 -20.64 3.65 -17.79
CA ALA A 450 -20.74 2.64 -18.86
C ALA A 450 -19.50 2.60 -19.77
N GLU A 451 -18.66 3.64 -19.72
CA GLU A 451 -17.46 3.80 -20.55
C GLU A 451 -16.15 3.40 -19.84
N ASP A 452 -16.17 3.17 -18.52
CA ASP A 452 -14.97 2.84 -17.76
C ASP A 452 -14.48 1.38 -18.02
N PRO A 453 -13.31 1.19 -18.65
CA PRO A 453 -12.73 -0.12 -18.91
C PRO A 453 -12.26 -0.87 -17.65
N ALA A 454 -12.33 -0.27 -16.46
CA ALA A 454 -11.88 -0.91 -15.21
C ALA A 454 -12.61 -2.22 -14.90
N PHE A 455 -13.89 -2.33 -15.24
CA PHE A 455 -14.65 -3.57 -14.98
C PHE A 455 -14.27 -4.69 -15.95
N ASP A 456 -14.12 -4.38 -17.24
CA ASP A 456 -13.63 -5.32 -18.26
C ASP A 456 -12.24 -5.85 -17.87
N ARG A 457 -11.37 -4.96 -17.36
CA ARG A 457 -10.06 -5.33 -16.80
C ARG A 457 -10.21 -6.23 -15.58
N ALA A 458 -11.06 -5.89 -14.62
CA ALA A 458 -11.27 -6.67 -13.41
C ALA A 458 -11.79 -8.09 -13.71
N LEU A 459 -12.81 -8.21 -14.56
CA LEU A 459 -13.37 -9.50 -14.98
C LEU A 459 -12.32 -10.35 -15.70
N THR A 460 -11.51 -9.75 -16.58
CA THR A 460 -10.41 -10.44 -17.26
C THR A 460 -9.34 -10.92 -16.28
N THR A 461 -8.96 -10.08 -15.31
CA THR A 461 -7.99 -10.41 -14.27
C THR A 461 -8.47 -11.58 -13.42
N VAL A 462 -9.73 -11.59 -12.99
CA VAL A 462 -10.31 -12.70 -12.21
C VAL A 462 -10.32 -14.00 -13.02
N ARG A 463 -10.75 -13.95 -14.29
CA ARG A 463 -10.74 -15.15 -15.15
C ARG A 463 -9.34 -15.72 -15.32
N ARG A 464 -8.34 -14.86 -15.51
CA ARG A 464 -6.94 -15.27 -15.61
C ARG A 464 -6.47 -15.94 -14.32
N ALA A 465 -6.70 -15.29 -13.18
CA ALA A 465 -6.29 -15.80 -11.87
C ALA A 465 -6.93 -17.16 -11.53
N LEU A 466 -8.18 -17.38 -11.94
CA LEU A 466 -8.91 -18.65 -11.75
C LEU A 466 -8.59 -19.73 -12.80
N GLY A 467 -7.67 -19.47 -13.74
CA GLY A 467 -7.38 -20.41 -14.83
C GLY A 467 -8.58 -20.63 -15.77
N LEU A 468 -9.53 -19.67 -15.80
CA LEU A 468 -10.66 -19.59 -16.72
C LEU A 468 -10.24 -18.87 -18.01
N GLY A 469 -8.99 -19.07 -18.44
CA GLY A 469 -8.49 -18.62 -19.73
C GLY A 469 -9.54 -18.90 -20.79
N TRP A 470 -9.86 -17.87 -21.57
CA TRP A 470 -10.98 -17.89 -22.49
C TRP A 470 -10.87 -19.14 -23.39
N ARG A 471 -11.84 -20.06 -23.26
CA ARG A 471 -11.84 -21.34 -23.99
C ARG A 471 -12.38 -21.09 -25.39
N GLY A 472 -11.46 -20.95 -26.34
CA GLY A 472 -11.75 -20.94 -27.76
C GLY A 472 -12.13 -19.57 -28.27
N ILE A 473 -11.30 -19.05 -29.16
CA ILE A 473 -11.67 -17.95 -30.03
C ILE A 473 -12.74 -18.50 -30.97
N PRO A 474 -13.95 -17.90 -31.06
CA PRO A 474 -14.86 -18.17 -32.17
C PRO A 474 -14.08 -18.10 -33.49
N ALA A 475 -14.43 -18.87 -34.52
CA ALA A 475 -13.70 -18.84 -35.80
C ALA A 475 -13.54 -17.42 -36.39
N ASN A 476 -14.37 -16.47 -35.95
CA ASN A 476 -14.32 -15.06 -36.31
C ASN A 476 -14.80 -14.15 -35.13
N PRO A 477 -13.95 -13.84 -34.12
CA PRO A 477 -14.37 -13.05 -32.95
C PRO A 477 -14.55 -11.58 -33.32
N PRO A 478 -15.56 -10.84 -32.82
CA PRO A 478 -15.64 -9.38 -32.96
C PRO A 478 -14.32 -8.68 -32.56
N LEU A 479 -13.95 -7.58 -33.22
CA LEU A 479 -12.66 -6.91 -32.99
C LEU A 479 -12.45 -6.46 -31.54
N VAL A 480 -13.52 -6.08 -30.84
CA VAL A 480 -13.50 -5.73 -29.41
C VAL A 480 -13.19 -6.95 -28.53
N GLU A 481 -13.67 -8.13 -28.90
CA GLU A 481 -13.35 -9.37 -28.16
C GLU A 481 -11.94 -9.86 -28.47
N LEU A 482 -11.50 -9.67 -29.72
CA LEU A 482 -10.14 -9.96 -30.15
C LEU A 482 -9.12 -9.05 -29.45
N SER A 483 -9.42 -7.75 -29.31
CA SER A 483 -8.52 -6.78 -28.67
C SER A 483 -8.34 -7.02 -27.16
N CYS A 484 -9.30 -7.70 -26.51
CA CYS A 484 -9.22 -8.09 -25.10
C CYS A 484 -8.52 -9.44 -24.87
N GLN A 485 -8.01 -10.11 -25.91
CA GLN A 485 -7.34 -11.41 -25.73
C GLN A 485 -5.98 -11.28 -25.03
N PRO A 486 -5.53 -12.34 -24.32
CA PRO A 486 -4.19 -12.37 -23.73
C PRO A 486 -3.08 -12.27 -24.80
N PRO A 487 -1.92 -11.64 -24.49
CA PRO A 487 -0.78 -11.53 -25.41
C PRO A 487 -0.37 -12.87 -26.03
N ARG A 488 -0.22 -13.93 -25.21
CA ARG A 488 0.11 -15.29 -25.67
C ARG A 488 -0.90 -15.89 -26.66
N THR A 489 -2.17 -15.49 -26.57
CA THR A 489 -3.22 -15.94 -27.49
C THR A 489 -3.09 -15.20 -28.82
N LEU A 490 -2.86 -13.88 -28.77
CA LEU A 490 -2.64 -13.05 -29.96
C LEU A 490 -1.34 -13.45 -30.68
N GLU A 491 -0.27 -13.72 -29.95
CA GLU A 491 1.01 -14.23 -30.47
C GLU A 491 0.83 -15.58 -31.19
N ARG A 492 0.01 -16.47 -30.62
CA ARG A 492 -0.31 -17.76 -31.25
C ARG A 492 -1.12 -17.60 -32.52
N MET A 493 -2.08 -16.68 -32.54
CA MET A 493 -2.85 -16.34 -33.75
C MET A 493 -1.96 -15.70 -34.83
N ALA A 494 -0.95 -14.93 -34.42
CA ALA A 494 0.03 -14.31 -35.29
C ALA A 494 1.22 -15.24 -35.62
N GLY A 495 1.19 -16.51 -35.18
CA GLY A 495 2.30 -17.45 -35.30
C GLY A 495 2.65 -17.85 -36.73
N PRO A 496 3.70 -18.67 -36.92
CA PRO A 496 4.14 -19.13 -38.24
C PRO A 496 2.98 -19.81 -39.01
N GLY A 497 2.67 -19.32 -40.22
CA GLY A 497 1.56 -19.81 -41.04
C GLY A 497 0.22 -19.08 -40.83
N ALA A 498 0.20 -18.00 -40.05
CA ALA A 498 -0.95 -17.10 -39.99
C ALA A 498 -1.30 -16.55 -41.39
N ARG A 499 -2.58 -16.55 -41.74
CA ARG A 499 -3.06 -15.96 -43.00
C ARG A 499 -3.13 -14.44 -42.88
N ASP A 500 -2.94 -13.72 -43.97
CA ASP A 500 -3.03 -12.24 -44.02
C ASP A 500 -4.34 -11.72 -43.39
N ALA A 501 -5.48 -12.35 -43.69
CA ALA A 501 -6.77 -11.99 -43.09
C ALA A 501 -6.79 -12.08 -41.55
N THR A 502 -5.96 -12.94 -40.94
CA THR A 502 -5.82 -13.02 -39.47
C THR A 502 -4.95 -11.89 -38.94
N LEU A 503 -3.83 -11.61 -39.63
CA LEU A 503 -2.91 -10.52 -39.28
C LEU A 503 -3.62 -9.16 -39.37
N GLU A 504 -4.40 -8.92 -40.42
CA GLU A 504 -5.19 -7.70 -40.60
C GLU A 504 -6.22 -7.49 -39.49
N ARG A 505 -6.86 -8.56 -39.01
CA ARG A 505 -7.79 -8.47 -37.88
C ARG A 505 -7.08 -8.15 -36.57
N LEU A 506 -5.87 -8.67 -36.38
CA LEU A 506 -5.04 -8.33 -35.21
C LEU A 506 -4.57 -6.88 -35.25
N LEU A 507 -4.22 -6.37 -36.44
CA LEU A 507 -3.92 -4.96 -36.66
C LEU A 507 -5.13 -4.06 -36.31
N LEU A 508 -6.33 -4.42 -36.79
CA LEU A 508 -7.56 -3.69 -36.45
C LEU A 508 -7.91 -3.79 -34.95
N ALA A 509 -7.68 -4.93 -34.31
CA ALA A 509 -7.87 -5.09 -32.88
C ALA A 509 -6.91 -4.22 -32.05
N HIS A 510 -5.69 -3.99 -32.55
CA HIS A 510 -4.74 -3.04 -31.95
C HIS A 510 -5.30 -1.61 -31.95
N ALA A 511 -5.90 -1.19 -33.07
CA ALA A 511 -6.56 0.11 -33.20
C ALA A 511 -7.67 0.31 -32.17
N VAL A 512 -8.51 -0.71 -31.94
CA VAL A 512 -9.66 -0.65 -31.02
C VAL A 512 -9.24 -0.45 -29.56
N ARG A 513 -8.04 -0.88 -29.16
CA ARG A 513 -7.59 -0.89 -27.76
C ARG A 513 -6.66 0.27 -27.39
N GLY A 514 -5.92 0.83 -28.34
CA GLY A 514 -4.99 1.95 -28.09
C GLY A 514 -3.83 1.63 -27.13
N TYR A 515 -3.55 0.36 -26.84
CA TYR A 515 -2.43 -0.08 -26.00
C TYR A 515 -1.85 -1.40 -26.52
N PRO A 516 -0.51 -1.56 -26.57
CA PRO A 516 0.13 -2.76 -27.10
C PRO A 516 -0.05 -3.92 -26.13
N SER A 517 -0.86 -4.90 -26.51
CA SER A 517 -0.81 -6.21 -25.88
C SER A 517 -0.80 -7.27 -26.97
N GLY A 518 0.18 -8.17 -26.93
CA GLY A 518 0.46 -9.10 -28.02
C GLY A 518 1.53 -8.54 -28.98
N PRO A 519 1.68 -9.13 -30.18
CA PRO A 519 2.69 -8.70 -31.14
C PRO A 519 2.44 -7.24 -31.55
N ASP A 520 3.52 -6.46 -31.65
CA ASP A 520 3.44 -5.08 -32.10
C ASP A 520 3.02 -4.99 -33.59
N VAL A 521 2.61 -3.79 -33.99
CA VAL A 521 2.12 -3.52 -35.35
C VAL A 521 3.17 -3.87 -36.40
N GLU A 522 4.44 -3.60 -36.10
CA GLU A 522 5.54 -3.86 -37.03
C GLU A 522 5.80 -5.37 -37.20
N THR A 523 5.73 -6.15 -36.13
CA THR A 523 5.85 -7.60 -36.12
C THR A 523 4.71 -8.25 -36.91
N LEU A 524 3.49 -7.70 -36.82
CA LEU A 524 2.35 -8.16 -37.59
C LEU A 524 2.51 -7.84 -39.08
N LEU A 525 2.98 -6.64 -39.42
CA LEU A 525 3.24 -6.23 -40.80
C LEU A 525 4.40 -7.00 -41.42
N ALA A 526 5.51 -7.21 -40.71
CA ALA A 526 6.66 -7.98 -41.18
C ALA A 526 6.31 -9.44 -41.55
N ARG A 527 5.23 -9.98 -40.97
CA ARG A 527 4.70 -11.33 -41.27
C ARG A 527 3.64 -11.35 -42.36
N HIS A 528 3.16 -10.18 -42.78
CA HIS A 528 2.16 -10.03 -43.83
C HIS A 528 2.83 -10.13 -45.21
N THR A 529 2.17 -10.75 -46.19
CA THR A 529 2.76 -10.95 -47.53
C THR A 529 3.00 -9.64 -48.30
N ALA A 530 2.12 -8.65 -48.12
CA ALA A 530 2.21 -7.31 -48.70
C ALA A 530 1.95 -6.18 -47.67
N PRO A 531 2.92 -5.85 -46.80
CA PRO A 531 2.70 -4.97 -45.63
C PRO A 531 2.28 -3.54 -45.99
N THR A 532 2.97 -2.88 -46.91
CA THR A 532 2.66 -1.50 -47.33
C THR A 532 1.27 -1.41 -47.97
N ALA A 533 0.91 -2.38 -48.83
CA ALA A 533 -0.40 -2.43 -49.47
C ALA A 533 -1.54 -2.71 -48.48
N ALA A 534 -1.29 -3.55 -47.47
CA ALA A 534 -2.24 -3.81 -46.39
C ALA A 534 -2.46 -2.59 -45.51
N LEU A 535 -1.38 -1.90 -45.12
CA LEU A 535 -1.43 -0.69 -44.31
C LEU A 535 -2.24 0.43 -45.00
N PHE A 536 -2.01 0.64 -46.30
CA PHE A 536 -2.79 1.59 -47.12
C PHE A 536 -4.28 1.22 -47.18
N ARG A 537 -4.59 -0.04 -47.49
CA ARG A 537 -5.98 -0.53 -47.59
C ARG A 537 -6.72 -0.43 -46.25
N LEU A 538 -6.12 -0.87 -45.16
CA LEU A 538 -6.72 -0.81 -43.82
C LEU A 538 -6.94 0.64 -43.37
N THR A 539 -6.02 1.55 -43.72
CA THR A 539 -6.14 2.98 -43.40
C THR A 539 -7.29 3.65 -44.16
N THR A 540 -7.44 3.36 -45.45
CA THR A 540 -8.54 3.91 -46.26
C THR A 540 -9.91 3.34 -45.87
N GLN A 541 -9.97 2.08 -45.45
CA GLN A 541 -11.20 1.40 -45.05
C GLN A 541 -11.49 1.48 -43.55
N LEU A 542 -10.63 2.13 -42.77
CA LEU A 542 -10.70 2.16 -41.30
C LEU A 542 -12.08 2.55 -40.76
N PRO A 543 -12.77 3.60 -41.26
CA PRO A 543 -14.08 3.99 -40.76
C PRO A 543 -15.14 2.91 -40.95
N ALA A 544 -15.10 2.20 -42.09
CA ALA A 544 -16.05 1.13 -42.41
C ALA A 544 -15.75 -0.16 -41.61
N LEU A 545 -14.48 -0.44 -41.33
CA LEU A 545 -14.03 -1.65 -40.63
C LEU A 545 -14.15 -1.54 -39.10
N LEU A 546 -14.05 -0.33 -38.54
CA LEU A 546 -14.07 -0.10 -37.09
C LEU A 546 -15.37 0.53 -36.56
N GLY A 547 -16.23 1.11 -37.42
CA GLY A 547 -17.47 1.74 -36.95
C GLY A 547 -17.24 2.84 -35.90
N GLU A 548 -18.18 2.99 -34.97
CA GLU A 548 -18.12 4.00 -33.89
C GLU A 548 -17.26 3.54 -32.69
N HIS A 549 -15.96 3.35 -32.91
CA HIS A 549 -15.00 3.10 -31.83
C HIS A 549 -14.25 4.39 -31.44
N PRO A 550 -14.63 5.06 -30.33
CA PRO A 550 -13.98 6.29 -29.91
C PRO A 550 -12.51 6.02 -29.56
N GLY A 551 -11.59 6.76 -30.18
CA GLY A 551 -10.14 6.63 -29.97
C GLY A 551 -9.41 5.72 -30.95
N ALA A 552 -10.12 4.87 -31.71
CA ALA A 552 -9.46 3.92 -32.62
C ALA A 552 -8.72 4.61 -33.78
N ALA A 553 -9.29 5.71 -34.31
CA ALA A 553 -8.64 6.53 -35.33
C ALA A 553 -7.34 7.16 -34.83
N ARG A 554 -7.27 7.54 -33.55
CA ARG A 554 -6.05 8.10 -32.95
C ARG A 554 -4.98 7.02 -32.78
N ALA A 555 -5.33 5.90 -32.17
CA ALA A 555 -4.42 4.77 -31.98
C ALA A 555 -3.87 4.24 -33.31
N TRP A 556 -4.73 4.13 -34.34
CA TRP A 556 -4.31 3.75 -35.68
C TRP A 556 -3.37 4.78 -36.31
N THR A 557 -3.67 6.08 -36.15
CA THR A 557 -2.80 7.15 -36.67
C THR A 557 -1.40 7.08 -36.06
N GLU A 558 -1.31 6.92 -34.74
CA GLU A 558 -0.02 6.79 -34.03
C GLU A 558 0.76 5.56 -34.53
N ALA A 559 0.09 4.41 -34.69
CA ALA A 559 0.70 3.18 -35.21
C ALA A 559 1.21 3.31 -36.67
N VAL A 560 0.41 3.91 -37.56
CA VAL A 560 0.81 4.14 -38.96
C VAL A 560 2.01 5.08 -39.05
N THR A 561 2.02 6.16 -38.25
CA THR A 561 3.14 7.12 -38.26
C THR A 561 4.44 6.52 -37.72
N ALA A 562 4.35 5.55 -36.81
CA ALA A 562 5.51 4.87 -36.23
C ALA A 562 6.04 3.69 -37.05
N SER A 563 5.25 3.13 -37.98
CA SER A 563 5.65 1.93 -38.74
C SER A 563 6.76 2.21 -39.76
N ALA A 564 7.64 1.23 -39.99
CA ALA A 564 8.66 1.29 -41.04
C ALA A 564 8.09 1.06 -42.44
N HIS A 565 6.85 0.55 -42.54
CA HIS A 565 6.15 0.30 -43.81
C HIS A 565 5.31 1.48 -44.31
N ARG A 566 5.40 2.65 -43.66
CA ARG A 566 4.69 3.87 -44.05
C ARG A 566 5.16 4.41 -45.40
N ASP A 567 4.21 4.86 -46.22
CA ASP A 567 4.46 5.51 -47.50
C ASP A 567 3.61 6.80 -47.64
N ALA A 568 3.93 7.62 -48.64
CA ALA A 568 3.23 8.88 -48.87
C ALA A 568 1.71 8.70 -49.10
N PRO A 569 1.25 7.71 -49.91
CA PRO A 569 -0.18 7.41 -50.05
C PRO A 569 -0.88 7.09 -48.72
N THR A 570 -0.28 6.26 -47.86
CA THR A 570 -0.87 5.87 -46.57
C THR A 570 -0.97 7.05 -45.62
N LEU A 571 0.06 7.88 -45.53
CA LEU A 571 0.04 9.08 -44.69
C LEU A 571 -1.01 10.09 -45.16
N ARG A 572 -1.20 10.25 -46.49
CA ARG A 572 -2.24 11.13 -47.05
C ARG A 572 -3.66 10.63 -46.74
N ALA A 573 -3.86 9.34 -46.51
CA ALA A 573 -5.15 8.75 -46.18
C ALA A 573 -5.57 8.92 -44.70
N LEU A 574 -4.67 9.36 -43.81
CA LEU A 574 -4.96 9.56 -42.39
C LEU A 574 -5.89 10.77 -42.14
N PRO A 575 -6.69 10.79 -41.05
CA PRO A 575 -7.46 11.97 -40.66
C PRO A 575 -6.53 13.16 -40.37
N ALA A 576 -6.73 14.29 -41.07
CA ALA A 576 -5.79 15.42 -41.06
C ALA A 576 -5.48 15.95 -39.65
N HIS A 577 -6.51 16.15 -38.83
CA HIS A 577 -6.37 16.63 -37.46
C HIS A 577 -5.60 15.67 -36.52
N LEU A 578 -5.65 14.36 -36.75
CA LEU A 578 -4.91 13.38 -35.95
C LEU A 578 -3.48 13.22 -36.45
N ALA A 579 -3.29 13.19 -37.78
CA ALA A 579 -1.97 13.06 -38.39
C ALA A 579 -1.03 14.21 -37.99
N LEU A 580 -1.55 15.43 -37.93
CA LEU A 580 -0.79 16.63 -37.50
C LEU A 580 -0.53 16.68 -35.99
N SER A 581 -1.28 15.90 -35.20
CA SER A 581 -1.12 15.82 -33.73
C SER A 581 -0.25 14.65 -33.29
N ALA A 582 0.17 13.78 -34.22
CA ALA A 582 1.01 12.63 -33.92
C ALA A 582 2.45 13.09 -33.59
N PRO A 583 3.12 12.44 -32.63
CA PRO A 583 4.50 12.78 -32.28
C PRO A 583 5.44 12.59 -33.48
N PRO A 584 6.47 13.46 -33.65
CA PRO A 584 7.43 13.33 -34.73
C PRO A 584 8.23 12.03 -34.58
N ALA A 585 8.54 11.37 -35.70
CA ALA A 585 9.35 10.17 -35.71
C ALA A 585 10.78 10.46 -35.20
N PRO A 586 11.42 9.53 -34.47
CA PRO A 586 12.79 9.71 -34.00
C PRO A 586 13.79 9.59 -35.16
N GLY A 587 14.49 10.70 -35.46
CA GLY A 587 15.59 10.74 -36.44
C GLY A 587 15.15 10.84 -37.91
N ASP A 588 16.10 11.16 -38.78
CA ASP A 588 15.92 11.17 -40.23
C ASP A 588 16.26 9.77 -40.79
N ASP A 589 15.23 8.95 -41.01
CA ASP A 589 15.36 7.60 -41.57
C ASP A 589 15.14 7.56 -43.10
N GLY A 590 15.06 8.72 -43.76
CA GLY A 590 14.84 8.84 -45.21
C GLY A 590 13.45 8.42 -45.69
N ARG A 591 12.50 8.12 -44.79
CA ARG A 591 11.12 7.73 -45.12
C ARG A 591 10.18 8.95 -45.06
N PRO A 592 9.06 8.96 -45.83
CA PRO A 592 8.12 10.07 -45.79
C PRO A 592 7.53 10.24 -44.38
N THR A 593 7.40 11.49 -43.94
CA THR A 593 6.75 11.88 -42.67
C THR A 593 5.59 12.82 -42.97
N VAL A 594 4.68 12.99 -42.01
CA VAL A 594 3.59 13.98 -42.12
C VAL A 594 4.16 15.38 -42.36
N LEU A 595 5.27 15.71 -41.70
CA LEU A 595 5.93 17.00 -41.85
C LEU A 595 6.54 17.18 -43.26
N THR A 596 7.28 16.20 -43.77
CA THR A 596 7.86 16.28 -45.12
C THR A 596 6.78 16.40 -46.19
N LEU A 597 5.69 15.65 -46.10
CA LEU A 597 4.58 15.74 -47.06
C LEU A 597 3.93 17.12 -47.09
N VAL A 598 3.74 17.75 -45.94
CA VAL A 598 3.16 19.11 -45.83
C VAL A 598 4.14 20.16 -46.34
N VAL A 599 5.41 20.09 -45.92
CA VAL A 599 6.46 21.05 -46.31
C VAL A 599 6.76 20.99 -47.80
N GLU A 600 6.89 19.81 -48.38
CA GLU A 600 7.12 19.61 -49.81
C GLU A 600 5.92 20.10 -50.64
N SER A 601 4.69 19.83 -50.20
CA SER A 601 3.47 20.24 -50.94
C SER A 601 3.25 21.75 -50.97
N PHE A 602 3.74 22.49 -49.97
CA PHE A 602 3.61 23.95 -49.87
C PHE A 602 4.88 24.73 -50.22
N ALA A 603 5.94 24.05 -50.69
CA ALA A 603 7.23 24.65 -50.99
C ALA A 603 7.10 25.96 -51.80
N GLN A 604 7.55 27.07 -51.22
CA GLN A 604 7.52 28.44 -51.78
C GLN A 604 6.12 29.07 -52.02
N ARG A 605 5.04 28.53 -51.45
CA ARG A 605 3.66 29.05 -51.63
C ARG A 605 3.08 29.60 -50.31
N PRO A 606 3.34 30.88 -49.96
CA PRO A 606 2.90 31.44 -48.67
C PRO A 606 1.38 31.46 -48.48
N ASP A 607 0.60 31.57 -49.55
CA ASP A 607 -0.87 31.59 -49.47
C ASP A 607 -1.47 30.20 -49.14
N ALA A 608 -0.84 29.12 -49.60
CA ALA A 608 -1.25 27.75 -49.28
C ALA A 608 -1.08 27.46 -47.77
N TRP A 609 0.01 27.95 -47.17
CA TRP A 609 0.24 27.86 -45.72
C TRP A 609 -0.84 28.57 -44.91
N ARG A 610 -1.20 29.80 -45.29
CA ARG A 610 -2.24 30.57 -44.61
C ARG A 610 -3.61 29.89 -44.71
N HIS A 611 -3.92 29.29 -45.85
CA HIS A 611 -5.19 28.61 -46.05
C HIS A 611 -5.26 27.29 -45.28
N PHE A 612 -4.19 26.50 -45.28
CA PHE A 612 -4.11 25.25 -44.53
C PHE A 612 -4.26 25.47 -43.02
N ALA A 613 -3.65 26.53 -42.48
CA ALA A 613 -3.72 26.87 -41.05
C ALA A 613 -5.10 27.36 -40.56
N THR A 614 -5.97 27.80 -41.48
CA THR A 614 -7.27 28.41 -41.15
C THR A 614 -8.48 27.58 -41.58
N ALA A 615 -8.27 26.50 -42.35
CA ALA A 615 -9.34 25.61 -42.82
C ALA A 615 -9.77 24.58 -41.74
N PRO A 616 -11.04 24.14 -41.73
CA PRO A 616 -11.47 23.06 -40.86
C PRO A 616 -10.79 21.74 -41.28
N LEU A 617 -10.10 21.08 -40.34
CA LEU A 617 -9.36 19.82 -40.58
C LEU A 617 -10.13 18.57 -40.12
N ARG A 618 -11.24 18.75 -39.40
CA ARG A 618 -12.11 17.65 -38.96
C ARG A 618 -12.96 17.18 -40.15
N GLY A 619 -13.04 15.87 -40.35
CA GLY A 619 -13.82 15.26 -41.44
C GLY A 619 -13.09 15.18 -42.78
N HIS A 620 -11.79 15.47 -42.83
CA HIS A 620 -10.98 15.43 -44.04
C HIS A 620 -9.72 14.58 -43.86
N THR A 621 -9.28 13.94 -44.94
CA THR A 621 -7.98 13.26 -44.98
C THR A 621 -6.84 14.29 -45.11
N LEU A 622 -5.63 13.92 -44.70
CA LEU A 622 -4.45 14.79 -44.82
C LEU A 622 -4.23 15.21 -46.29
N GLY A 623 -4.38 14.28 -47.23
CA GLY A 623 -4.28 14.56 -48.66
C GLY A 623 -5.30 15.59 -49.14
N GLU A 624 -6.57 15.42 -48.80
CA GLU A 624 -7.63 16.37 -49.17
C GLU A 624 -7.43 17.77 -48.58
N ALA A 625 -6.90 17.86 -47.35
CA ALA A 625 -6.61 19.12 -46.70
C ALA A 625 -5.45 19.85 -47.39
N VAL A 626 -4.39 19.11 -47.74
CA VAL A 626 -3.24 19.62 -48.48
C VAL A 626 -3.63 20.05 -49.89
N ASP A 627 -4.36 19.21 -50.63
CA ASP A 627 -4.76 19.48 -52.01
C ASP A 627 -5.70 20.70 -52.11
N ARG A 628 -6.60 20.88 -51.14
CA ARG A 628 -7.46 22.07 -51.09
C ARG A 628 -6.70 23.35 -50.78
N ALA A 629 -5.69 23.28 -49.92
CA ALA A 629 -4.83 24.42 -49.64
C ALA A 629 -3.98 24.81 -50.87
N VAL A 630 -3.51 23.83 -51.65
CA VAL A 630 -2.78 24.07 -52.91
C VAL A 630 -3.71 24.62 -54.01
N ALA A 631 -4.88 24.02 -54.21
CA ALA A 631 -5.80 24.41 -55.27
C ALA A 631 -6.36 25.84 -55.10
N ARG A 632 -6.54 26.30 -53.86
CA ARG A 632 -7.02 27.67 -53.55
C ARG A 632 -5.92 28.74 -53.52
N ALA A 633 -4.65 28.32 -53.51
CA ALA A 633 -3.49 29.22 -53.63
C ALA A 633 -3.09 29.47 -55.09
N THR A 634 -3.75 28.80 -56.04
CA THR A 634 -3.64 29.07 -57.48
C THR A 634 -4.82 29.97 -57.86
N PRO A 635 -4.59 31.18 -58.43
CA PRO A 635 -5.67 32.09 -58.78
C PRO A 635 -6.64 31.52 -59.83
#